data_AF-A0A4S2SFH5-F1
#
_entry.id   AF-A0A4S2SFH5-F1
#
_cell.length_a   1.000
_cell.length_b   1.000
_cell.length_c   1.000
_cell.angle_alpha   90.00
_cell.angle_beta   90.00
_cell.angle_gamma   90.00
#
_symmetry.space_group_name_H-M   'P 1'
#
loop_
_entity.id
_entity.type
_entity.pdbx_description
1 polymer ?
#
loop_
_entity_poly.entity_id
_entity_poly.type
_entity_poly.pdbx_seq_one_letter_code
_entity_poly.pdbx_strand_id
1 'polypeptide(L)'
;MTDTINHHYWQGTFIGDDEAARRLATLPTAVEAALGTPLDTETVLAACDALSRALRDPGHRVRERLAPHLPADSDTECEELLAELADFLDRSSLTRKLRRELGSAAPQRLNRPDAKETVYEAWAPVGLVAHIAPGNAATVAPLSLIEGLLAGNVNVLKTSSSDTFLAQHLLAELAAQDPTGALAERIIVLRFPSSRQEWLRLMCAPADAVAVWGGESAVEGVAAHVPAGCRLVEWGHKISFAYLTQDAWADGATLTALARDVCLFEQQACSSPQVVYLDTETGNTEVLHAFAERLAAALDAQPAPAAADLDPAEYAELTTTEHLARLEEHLGLTRVLAAPDGTWRVMADTRPALTASPLHRSVWVKPLPRKSLMATLRPMRRYLQTAGIAGSRTDTAELSALVLAAGATRVTPVGAMTAGYAGEPHDGVYALQRYSRRVAVQADERFAATACLDDLARPAVFPPATGPLLDKAAVQDLNRGVDRSDAELYFRSGGSTGKPALSLFTYADYDTQMHAAARGLLAAGYDPARDRTANLFYCGGMYGGFISFFSILERLGGVQMPMAAGPDHRATAEMIAAYEVDTLFGMPSYLWQLLHEEADLLRSYGGLRKIYYGGEHFTDAQRRTLTETFGIEVIHSITYGSTDLGPLGYQCTQSSGSVHHLHDDLHTLEIVDVDEDRPVAPGETGRLVFTTRARRGQQLDRYVIGDLGRALPGRCPCGSHAPRFELLGRLGEVMRVATYFLNYRRFVAIAGESLGYGGELQAVLTAGAVREGLTLRMESAHAPDPDRAREAFLAGYPEVRSAVAERLLDFAVEVVDGAALSRTATSGKLLAVVDRRR
;
A
#
# COMPACT_ATOMS: atom_id res chain seq x y z
N MET A 1 -2.44 43.17 -29.86
CA MET A 1 -3.29 42.06 -29.39
C MET A 1 -2.65 41.56 -28.11
N THR A 2 -3.23 41.92 -26.98
CA THR A 2 -2.78 41.54 -25.64
C THR A 2 -2.95 40.03 -25.46
N ASP A 3 -1.83 39.31 -25.33
CA ASP A 3 -1.82 37.92 -24.87
C ASP A 3 -2.52 37.87 -23.50
N THR A 4 -3.75 37.36 -23.47
CA THR A 4 -4.38 36.92 -22.22
C THR A 4 -3.62 35.68 -21.74
N ILE A 5 -2.58 35.89 -20.93
CA ILE A 5 -1.94 34.81 -20.19
C ILE A 5 -3.03 34.24 -19.27
N ASN A 6 -3.46 33.00 -19.52
CA ASN A 6 -4.40 32.32 -18.65
C ASN A 6 -3.72 32.04 -17.30
N HIS A 7 -4.13 32.74 -16.24
CA HIS A 7 -3.45 32.74 -14.94
C HIS A 7 -3.91 31.64 -13.98
N HIS A 8 -5.01 30.97 -14.30
CA HIS A 8 -5.67 30.00 -13.43
C HIS A 8 -5.85 28.67 -14.15
N TYR A 9 -5.88 27.58 -13.38
CA TYR A 9 -6.26 26.26 -13.86
C TYR A 9 -7.55 25.84 -13.17
N TRP A 10 -8.60 25.57 -13.93
CA TRP A 10 -9.92 25.22 -13.42
C TRP A 10 -10.44 23.99 -14.13
N GLN A 11 -10.49 22.87 -13.41
CA GLN A 11 -11.12 21.63 -13.84
C GLN A 11 -10.78 21.20 -15.27
N GLY A 12 -9.48 21.06 -15.58
CA GLY A 12 -9.02 20.67 -16.91
C GLY A 12 -8.73 21.81 -17.88
N THR A 13 -9.07 23.06 -17.53
CA THR A 13 -8.97 24.21 -18.45
C THR A 13 -8.18 25.36 -17.84
N PHE A 14 -7.31 25.98 -18.64
CA PHE A 14 -6.67 27.24 -18.28
C PHE A 14 -7.64 28.41 -18.56
N ILE A 15 -7.83 29.31 -17.59
CA ILE A 15 -8.78 30.42 -17.68
C ILE A 15 -8.16 31.74 -17.18
N GLY A 16 -8.73 32.87 -17.62
CA GLY A 16 -8.41 34.21 -17.12
C GLY A 16 -9.30 34.67 -15.97
N ASP A 17 -8.97 35.82 -15.39
CA ASP A 17 -9.63 36.41 -14.21
C ASP A 17 -11.16 36.54 -14.32
N ASP A 18 -11.67 36.98 -15.47
CA ASP A 18 -13.11 37.22 -15.67
C ASP A 18 -13.92 35.91 -15.57
N GLU A 19 -13.38 34.83 -16.13
CA GLU A 19 -14.01 33.51 -16.05
C GLU A 19 -13.85 32.90 -14.65
N ALA A 20 -12.68 33.07 -14.01
CA ALA A 20 -12.46 32.63 -12.65
C ALA A 20 -13.41 33.32 -11.66
N ALA A 21 -13.66 34.62 -11.81
CA ALA A 21 -14.63 35.36 -11.00
C ALA A 21 -16.05 34.79 -11.14
N ARG A 22 -16.48 34.48 -12.38
CA ARG A 22 -17.79 33.87 -12.64
C ARG A 22 -17.90 32.47 -12.02
N ARG A 23 -16.88 31.62 -12.19
CA ARG A 23 -16.90 30.24 -11.70
C ARG A 23 -16.78 30.15 -10.18
N LEU A 24 -16.03 31.06 -9.54
CA LEU A 24 -15.98 31.16 -8.07
C LEU A 24 -17.35 31.40 -7.44
N ALA A 25 -18.20 32.21 -8.09
CA ALA A 25 -19.56 32.46 -7.60
C ALA A 25 -20.45 31.20 -7.63
N THR A 26 -20.12 30.22 -8.47
CA THR A 26 -20.81 28.93 -8.61
C THR A 26 -19.96 27.74 -8.14
N LEU A 27 -18.91 27.99 -7.35
CA LEU A 27 -18.03 26.96 -6.81
C LEU A 27 -18.80 25.84 -6.08
N PRO A 28 -19.83 26.12 -5.25
CA PRO A 28 -20.60 25.06 -4.58
C PRO A 28 -21.20 24.03 -5.55
N THR A 29 -21.76 24.50 -6.67
CA THR A 29 -22.36 23.61 -7.68
C THR A 29 -21.30 22.74 -8.36
N ALA A 30 -20.10 23.27 -8.62
CA ALA A 30 -19.00 22.50 -9.18
C ALA A 30 -18.50 21.42 -8.19
N VAL A 31 -18.46 21.75 -6.89
CA VAL A 31 -18.11 20.82 -5.82
C VAL A 31 -19.15 19.70 -5.70
N GLU A 32 -20.44 20.03 -5.66
CA GLU A 32 -21.54 19.07 -5.60
C GLU A 32 -21.48 18.08 -6.77
N ALA A 33 -21.25 18.58 -7.98
CA ALA A 33 -21.12 17.75 -9.18
C ALA A 33 -19.94 16.77 -9.07
N ALA A 34 -18.76 17.26 -8.65
CA ALA A 34 -17.57 16.42 -8.51
C ALA A 34 -17.73 15.37 -7.40
N LEU A 35 -18.30 15.74 -6.24
CA LEU A 35 -18.52 14.82 -5.12
C LEU A 35 -19.56 13.73 -5.41
N GLY A 36 -20.42 13.92 -6.42
CA GLY A 36 -21.38 12.92 -6.87
C GLY A 36 -20.75 11.63 -7.42
N THR A 37 -19.49 11.68 -7.85
CA THR A 37 -18.74 10.54 -8.37
C THR A 37 -17.54 10.26 -7.46
N PRO A 38 -17.41 9.09 -6.82
CA PRO A 38 -16.26 8.82 -5.95
C PRO A 38 -14.93 8.78 -6.70
N LEU A 39 -13.89 9.44 -6.20
CA LEU A 39 -12.51 9.31 -6.69
C LEU A 39 -11.84 8.09 -6.07
N ASP A 40 -11.31 7.20 -6.91
CA ASP A 40 -10.54 6.05 -6.43
C ASP A 40 -9.10 6.47 -6.12
N THR A 41 -8.58 6.04 -4.96
CA THR A 41 -7.20 6.31 -4.54
C THR A 41 -6.20 5.74 -5.55
N GLU A 42 -6.52 4.62 -6.21
CA GLU A 42 -5.65 4.05 -7.25
C GLU A 42 -5.49 5.00 -8.45
N THR A 43 -6.56 5.71 -8.86
CA THR A 43 -6.49 6.70 -9.94
C THR A 43 -5.47 7.79 -9.60
N VAL A 44 -5.47 8.27 -8.35
CA VAL A 44 -4.50 9.27 -7.87
C VAL A 44 -3.09 8.70 -7.87
N LEU A 45 -2.89 7.50 -7.31
CA LEU A 45 -1.58 6.86 -7.22
C LEU A 45 -0.98 6.57 -8.61
N ALA A 46 -1.79 6.10 -9.56
CA ALA A 46 -1.37 5.83 -10.92
C ALA A 46 -0.96 7.10 -11.68
N ALA A 47 -1.75 8.17 -11.54
CA ALA A 47 -1.43 9.46 -12.13
C ALA A 47 -0.14 10.07 -11.55
N CYS A 48 0.02 10.01 -10.22
CA CYS A 48 1.22 10.50 -9.54
C CYS A 48 2.46 9.70 -9.96
N ASP A 49 2.36 8.38 -10.05
CA ASP A 49 3.46 7.52 -10.48
C ASP A 49 3.90 7.80 -11.92
N ALA A 50 2.93 7.95 -12.83
CA ALA A 50 3.20 8.32 -14.22
C ALA A 50 3.90 9.68 -14.31
N LEU A 51 3.44 10.66 -13.53
CA LEU A 51 4.08 11.98 -13.46
C LEU A 51 5.48 11.90 -12.83
N SER A 52 5.66 11.13 -11.75
CA SER A 52 6.99 10.91 -11.14
C SER A 52 7.99 10.36 -12.16
N ARG A 53 7.62 9.32 -12.92
CA ARG A 53 8.46 8.77 -13.99
C ARG A 53 8.78 9.81 -15.07
N ALA A 54 7.79 10.62 -15.46
CA ALA A 54 7.97 11.71 -16.40
C ALA A 54 8.92 12.81 -15.90
N LEU A 55 8.92 13.13 -14.60
CA LEU A 55 9.84 14.11 -14.02
C LEU A 55 11.27 13.55 -13.90
N ARG A 56 11.43 12.25 -13.66
CA ARG A 56 12.74 11.59 -13.57
C ARG A 56 13.44 11.41 -14.92
N ASP A 57 12.70 11.31 -16.01
CA ASP A 57 13.25 11.18 -17.36
C ASP A 57 13.60 12.57 -17.93
N PRO A 58 14.90 12.93 -18.07
CA PRO A 58 15.31 14.23 -18.56
C PRO A 58 14.83 14.56 -19.99
N GLY A 59 14.54 13.53 -20.80
CA GLY A 59 14.05 13.69 -22.18
C GLY A 59 12.53 13.77 -22.29
N HIS A 60 11.79 13.71 -21.18
CA HIS A 60 10.35 13.66 -21.23
C HIS A 60 9.72 15.03 -21.47
N ARG A 61 8.75 15.10 -22.38
CA ARG A 61 8.07 16.36 -22.79
C ARG A 61 7.37 17.11 -21.65
N VAL A 62 7.08 16.44 -20.53
CA VAL A 62 6.51 17.07 -19.33
C VAL A 62 7.52 18.06 -18.75
N ARG A 63 8.81 17.69 -18.65
CA ARG A 63 9.85 18.58 -18.14
C ARG A 63 10.01 19.81 -19.01
N GLU A 64 10.00 19.64 -20.34
CA GLU A 64 10.04 20.75 -21.30
C GLU A 64 8.91 21.76 -21.07
N ARG A 65 7.70 21.28 -20.74
CA ARG A 65 6.54 22.14 -20.47
C ARG A 65 6.57 22.79 -19.09
N LEU A 66 7.23 22.18 -18.11
CA LEU A 66 7.37 22.73 -16.75
C LEU A 66 8.55 23.69 -16.61
N ALA A 67 9.60 23.54 -17.41
CA ALA A 67 10.82 24.33 -17.33
C ALA A 67 10.60 25.87 -17.28
N PRO A 68 9.68 26.47 -18.08
CA PRO A 68 9.43 27.92 -18.03
C PRO A 68 8.77 28.41 -16.73
N HIS A 69 8.39 27.49 -15.83
CA HIS A 69 7.63 27.79 -14.63
C HIS A 69 8.40 27.46 -13.33
N LEU A 70 9.62 26.94 -13.43
CA LEU A 70 10.45 26.65 -12.27
C LEU A 70 10.96 27.98 -11.65
N PRO A 71 11.01 28.08 -10.31
CA PRO A 71 11.42 29.29 -9.58
C PRO A 71 12.94 29.50 -9.51
N ALA A 72 13.74 28.54 -9.98
CA ALA A 72 15.18 28.50 -9.75
C ALA A 72 15.97 29.16 -10.88
N ASP A 73 17.02 29.90 -10.49
CA ASP A 73 17.89 30.64 -11.41
C ASP A 73 19.04 29.77 -11.97
N SER A 74 19.25 28.58 -11.40
CA SER A 74 20.26 27.62 -11.85
C SER A 74 19.66 26.27 -12.26
N ASP A 75 20.31 25.63 -13.23
CA ASP A 75 19.93 24.28 -13.69
C ASP A 75 19.98 23.26 -12.53
N THR A 76 20.95 23.38 -11.62
CA THR A 76 21.09 22.44 -10.49
C THR A 76 19.92 22.52 -9.52
N GLU A 77 19.48 23.72 -9.14
CA GLU A 77 18.31 23.89 -8.27
C GLU A 77 17.01 23.43 -8.94
N CYS A 78 16.89 23.63 -10.26
CA CYS A 78 15.78 23.08 -11.04
C CYS A 78 15.75 21.54 -10.98
N GLU A 79 16.90 20.88 -11.15
CA GLU A 79 17.00 19.42 -11.05
C GLU A 79 16.66 18.90 -9.65
N GLU A 80 17.15 19.57 -8.60
CA GLU A 80 16.85 19.21 -7.21
C GLU A 80 15.35 19.34 -6.90
N LEU A 81 14.72 20.43 -7.35
CA LEU A 81 13.28 20.65 -7.21
C LEU A 81 12.44 19.58 -7.94
N LEU A 82 12.82 19.24 -9.17
CA LEU A 82 12.14 18.19 -9.94
C LEU A 82 12.32 16.81 -9.29
N ALA A 83 13.50 16.54 -8.74
CA ALA A 83 13.77 15.31 -8.00
C ALA A 83 12.92 15.22 -6.72
N GLU A 84 12.82 16.31 -5.95
CA GLU A 84 11.95 16.39 -4.76
C GLU A 84 10.48 16.10 -5.11
N LEU A 85 9.96 16.74 -6.16
CA LEU A 85 8.61 16.50 -6.65
C LEU A 85 8.41 15.05 -7.10
N ALA A 86 9.37 14.49 -7.83
CA ALA A 86 9.31 13.10 -8.29
C ALA A 86 9.34 12.10 -7.12
N ASP A 87 10.16 12.34 -6.09
CA ASP A 87 10.27 11.50 -4.90
C ASP A 87 8.99 11.52 -4.06
N PHE A 88 8.33 12.68 -3.95
CA PHE A 88 7.02 12.78 -3.31
C PHE A 88 5.94 12.01 -4.09
N LEU A 89 5.87 12.22 -5.40
CA LEU A 89 4.85 11.65 -6.30
C LEU A 89 5.00 10.14 -6.51
N ASP A 90 6.14 9.57 -6.14
CA ASP A 90 6.42 8.14 -6.26
C ASP A 90 5.34 7.29 -5.56
N ARG A 91 4.86 6.25 -6.25
CA ARG A 91 3.80 5.36 -5.72
C ARG A 91 4.16 4.77 -4.36
N SER A 92 5.42 4.39 -4.14
CA SER A 92 5.85 3.78 -2.89
C SER A 92 5.81 4.79 -1.73
N SER A 93 6.19 6.05 -2.00
CA SER A 93 6.11 7.16 -1.06
C SER A 93 4.66 7.43 -0.65
N LEU A 94 3.75 7.60 -1.61
CA LEU A 94 2.34 7.90 -1.34
C LEU A 94 1.59 6.72 -0.69
N THR A 95 1.87 5.49 -1.11
CA THR A 95 1.28 4.28 -0.48
C THR A 95 1.72 4.14 0.97
N ARG A 96 3.01 4.41 1.26
CA ARG A 96 3.54 4.40 2.63
C ARG A 96 2.88 5.49 3.48
N LYS A 97 2.64 6.68 2.91
CA LYS A 97 1.92 7.77 3.55
C LYS A 97 0.47 7.36 3.87
N LEU A 98 -0.28 6.82 2.92
CA LEU A 98 -1.65 6.30 3.15
C LEU A 98 -1.69 5.27 4.29
N ARG A 99 -0.79 4.28 4.29
CA ARG A 99 -0.72 3.27 5.36
C ARG A 99 -0.38 3.88 6.72
N ARG A 100 0.57 4.82 6.80
CA ARG A 100 0.97 5.44 8.07
C ARG A 100 -0.10 6.39 8.62
N GLU A 101 -0.71 7.19 7.76
CA GLU A 101 -1.66 8.23 8.18
C GLU A 101 -3.08 7.68 8.34
N LEU A 102 -3.51 6.75 7.49
CA LEU A 102 -4.89 6.26 7.42
C LEU A 102 -5.03 4.74 7.69
N GLY A 103 -3.93 4.02 7.89
CA GLY A 103 -3.93 2.61 8.29
C GLY A 103 -4.06 1.58 7.15
N SER A 104 -4.24 2.01 5.90
CA SER A 104 -4.40 1.12 4.74
C SER A 104 -3.93 1.78 3.45
N ALA A 105 -3.66 0.99 2.41
CA ALA A 105 -3.39 1.47 1.06
C ALA A 105 -4.67 1.85 0.29
N ALA A 106 -5.83 1.36 0.71
CA ALA A 106 -7.15 1.70 0.16
C ALA A 106 -8.10 2.13 1.30
N PRO A 107 -7.80 3.24 2.00
CA PRO A 107 -8.52 3.67 3.20
C PRO A 107 -9.97 4.10 2.95
N GLN A 108 -10.34 4.37 1.70
CA GLN A 108 -11.68 4.74 1.24
C GLN A 108 -12.68 3.57 1.22
N ARG A 109 -12.19 2.33 1.32
CA ARG A 109 -13.04 1.13 1.27
C ARG A 109 -13.64 0.81 2.63
N LEU A 110 -14.95 0.61 2.67
CA LEU A 110 -15.75 0.22 3.84
C LEU A 110 -15.47 -1.24 4.20
N ASN A 111 -14.45 -1.45 5.02
CA ASN A 111 -14.02 -2.74 5.54
C ASN A 111 -14.44 -2.89 7.01
N ARG A 112 -14.44 -4.13 7.51
CA ARG A 112 -14.69 -4.40 8.92
C ARG A 112 -13.42 -4.20 9.76
N PRO A 113 -13.42 -3.30 10.76
CA PRO A 113 -12.33 -3.22 11.74
C PRO A 113 -12.28 -4.46 12.64
N ASP A 114 -13.46 -5.02 12.98
CA ASP A 114 -13.62 -6.31 13.65
C ASP A 114 -14.50 -7.21 12.77
N ALA A 115 -13.93 -8.33 12.31
CA ALA A 115 -14.63 -9.26 11.43
C ALA A 115 -15.81 -9.98 12.12
N LYS A 116 -15.87 -9.98 13.46
CA LYS A 116 -16.94 -10.56 14.27
C LYS A 116 -18.21 -9.72 14.28
N GLU A 117 -18.10 -8.45 13.89
CA GLU A 117 -19.20 -7.51 13.84
C GLU A 117 -19.62 -7.23 12.40
N THR A 118 -20.86 -6.78 12.20
CA THR A 118 -21.37 -6.28 10.92
C THR A 118 -21.24 -4.75 10.82
N VAL A 119 -20.13 -4.22 11.34
CA VAL A 119 -19.79 -2.79 11.30
C VAL A 119 -18.68 -2.58 10.27
N TYR A 120 -18.90 -1.63 9.36
CA TYR A 120 -17.93 -1.23 8.35
C TYR A 120 -17.44 0.17 8.65
N GLU A 121 -16.16 0.42 8.42
CA GLU A 121 -15.59 1.74 8.56
C GLU A 121 -14.64 2.06 7.40
N ALA A 122 -14.53 3.34 7.09
CA ALA A 122 -13.62 3.86 6.08
C ALA A 122 -13.19 5.29 6.42
N TRP A 123 -12.22 5.79 5.66
CA TRP A 123 -11.92 7.20 5.54
C TRP A 123 -12.66 7.78 4.34
N ALA A 124 -13.38 8.87 4.54
CA ALA A 124 -14.06 9.62 3.48
C ALA A 124 -13.45 11.02 3.36
N PRO A 125 -13.57 11.67 2.18
CA PRO A 125 -13.24 13.08 2.05
C PRO A 125 -14.06 13.94 3.02
N VAL A 126 -13.49 15.07 3.41
CA VAL A 126 -14.25 16.13 4.10
C VAL A 126 -15.21 16.83 3.13
N GLY A 127 -14.84 16.93 1.85
CA GLY A 127 -15.64 17.55 0.79
C GLY A 127 -14.77 18.50 -0.04
N LEU A 128 -14.90 19.80 0.18
CA LEU A 128 -14.03 20.84 -0.40
C LEU A 128 -12.89 21.20 0.56
N VAL A 129 -11.64 21.12 0.09
CA VAL A 129 -10.47 21.66 0.78
C VAL A 129 -9.96 22.91 0.07
N ALA A 130 -9.89 24.01 0.81
CA ALA A 130 -9.29 25.26 0.35
C ALA A 130 -7.85 25.36 0.86
N HIS A 131 -6.87 25.40 -0.04
CA HIS A 131 -5.45 25.47 0.27
C HIS A 131 -4.95 26.89 0.03
N ILE A 132 -4.36 27.52 1.05
CA ILE A 132 -3.65 28.80 0.94
C ILE A 132 -2.17 28.49 1.10
N ALA A 133 -1.44 28.45 0.00
CA ALA A 133 -0.01 28.16 -0.02
C ALA A 133 0.84 29.42 0.23
N PRO A 134 2.07 29.27 0.75
CA PRO A 134 2.96 30.40 0.96
C PRO A 134 3.64 30.79 -0.36
N GLY A 135 4.06 32.05 -0.49
CA GLY A 135 4.67 32.56 -1.73
C GLY A 135 6.17 32.27 -1.89
N ASN A 136 6.81 31.68 -0.87
CA ASN A 136 8.26 31.47 -0.80
C ASN A 136 8.67 29.99 -0.84
N ALA A 137 7.73 29.05 -1.03
CA ALA A 137 8.01 27.62 -1.11
C ALA A 137 7.22 26.96 -2.25
N ALA A 138 7.84 26.83 -3.41
CA ALA A 138 7.18 26.45 -4.66
C ALA A 138 6.61 25.02 -4.66
N THR A 139 7.16 24.08 -3.88
CA THR A 139 6.65 22.70 -3.80
C THR A 139 5.43 22.57 -2.91
N VAL A 140 5.29 23.39 -1.86
CA VAL A 140 4.22 23.25 -0.85
C VAL A 140 2.83 23.28 -1.48
N ALA A 141 2.62 24.18 -2.45
CA ALA A 141 1.32 24.38 -3.09
C ALA A 141 0.79 23.12 -3.81
N PRO A 142 1.50 22.54 -4.81
CA PRO A 142 1.05 21.32 -5.46
C PRO A 142 1.00 20.12 -4.50
N LEU A 143 1.97 19.97 -3.59
CA LEU A 143 2.02 18.84 -2.66
C LEU A 143 0.80 18.81 -1.73
N SER A 144 0.42 19.96 -1.17
CA SER A 144 -0.76 20.08 -0.31
C SER A 144 -2.05 19.71 -1.04
N LEU A 145 -2.19 20.08 -2.32
CA LEU A 145 -3.35 19.71 -3.12
C LEU A 145 -3.38 18.21 -3.44
N ILE A 146 -2.23 17.59 -3.73
CA ILE A 146 -2.13 16.14 -3.97
C ILE A 146 -2.55 15.35 -2.73
N GLU A 147 -2.17 15.79 -1.54
CA GLU A 147 -2.69 15.20 -0.28
C GLU A 147 -4.21 15.31 -0.18
N GLY A 148 -4.79 16.44 -0.61
CA GLY A 148 -6.23 16.62 -0.72
C GLY A 148 -6.90 15.65 -1.70
N LEU A 149 -6.27 15.39 -2.85
CA LEU A 149 -6.71 14.39 -3.84
C LEU A 149 -6.63 12.96 -3.29
N LEU A 150 -5.55 12.60 -2.59
CA LEU A 150 -5.40 11.30 -1.94
C LEU A 150 -6.51 11.02 -0.91
N ALA A 151 -6.96 12.08 -0.22
CA ALA A 151 -8.10 12.04 0.68
C ALA A 151 -9.47 12.04 -0.04
N GLY A 152 -9.50 12.17 -1.37
CA GLY A 152 -10.69 12.12 -2.21
C GLY A 152 -11.43 13.45 -2.39
N ASN A 153 -10.85 14.57 -1.95
CA ASN A 153 -11.52 15.87 -1.90
C ASN A 153 -11.56 16.58 -3.26
N VAL A 154 -12.46 17.55 -3.38
CA VAL A 154 -12.34 18.64 -4.34
C VAL A 154 -11.41 19.69 -3.74
N ASN A 155 -10.46 20.21 -4.51
CA ASN A 155 -9.43 21.08 -3.98
C ASN A 155 -9.39 22.41 -4.74
N VAL A 156 -9.41 23.49 -3.98
CA VAL A 156 -9.17 24.84 -4.48
C VAL A 156 -7.90 25.40 -3.85
N LEU A 157 -6.87 25.59 -4.66
CA LEU A 157 -5.57 26.08 -4.25
C LEU A 157 -5.40 27.54 -4.63
N LYS A 158 -5.04 28.38 -3.67
CA LYS A 158 -4.58 29.74 -3.89
C LYS A 158 -3.05 29.79 -3.85
N THR A 159 -2.44 30.29 -4.92
CA THR A 159 -1.01 30.66 -4.96
C THR A 159 -0.83 32.18 -4.90
N SER A 160 0.33 32.64 -4.44
CA SER A 160 0.64 34.07 -4.37
C SER A 160 0.77 34.66 -5.78
N SER A 161 0.42 35.94 -5.93
CA SER A 161 0.66 36.68 -7.19
C SER A 161 2.15 36.88 -7.48
N SER A 162 3.02 36.73 -6.47
CA SER A 162 4.48 36.76 -6.61
C SER A 162 5.08 35.38 -6.96
N ASP A 163 4.29 34.31 -6.84
CA ASP A 163 4.73 32.93 -7.08
C ASP A 163 4.81 32.62 -8.59
N THR A 164 5.51 31.56 -8.95
CA THR A 164 5.56 31.09 -10.34
C THR A 164 4.24 30.42 -10.76
N PHE A 165 4.18 29.93 -12.01
CA PHE A 165 3.05 29.16 -12.51
C PHE A 165 3.23 27.64 -12.33
N LEU A 166 4.23 27.21 -11.55
CA LEU A 166 4.57 25.79 -11.40
C LEU A 166 3.38 24.95 -10.95
N ALA A 167 2.66 25.40 -9.91
CA ALA A 167 1.54 24.65 -9.35
C ALA A 167 0.43 24.38 -10.39
N GLN A 168 0.05 25.39 -11.17
CA GLN A 168 -0.98 25.29 -12.21
C GLN A 168 -0.59 24.28 -13.27
N HIS A 169 0.64 24.37 -13.78
CA HIS A 169 1.11 23.51 -14.86
C HIS A 169 1.41 22.10 -14.39
N LEU A 170 2.02 21.90 -13.22
CA LEU A 170 2.27 20.59 -12.65
C LEU A 170 0.97 19.82 -12.38
N LEU A 171 -0.04 20.49 -11.80
CA LEU A 171 -1.33 19.87 -11.53
C LEU A 171 -2.15 19.63 -12.81
N ALA A 172 -1.94 20.44 -13.86
CA ALA A 172 -2.50 20.16 -15.18
C ALA A 172 -1.86 18.90 -15.82
N GLU A 173 -0.54 18.74 -15.69
CA GLU A 173 0.16 17.53 -16.14
C GLU A 173 -0.28 16.29 -15.37
N LEU A 174 -0.52 16.42 -14.06
CA LEU A 174 -1.09 15.36 -13.22
C LEU A 174 -2.49 14.97 -13.71
N ALA A 175 -3.38 15.94 -13.91
CA ALA A 175 -4.73 15.70 -14.40
C ALA A 175 -4.73 15.02 -15.77
N ALA A 176 -3.77 15.34 -16.65
CA ALA A 176 -3.62 14.73 -17.96
C ALA A 176 -3.18 13.25 -17.90
N GLN A 177 -2.65 12.76 -16.77
CA GLN A 177 -2.33 11.34 -16.58
C GLN A 177 -3.59 10.48 -16.30
N ASP A 178 -4.72 11.11 -15.97
CA ASP A 178 -5.99 10.42 -15.73
C ASP A 178 -6.92 10.55 -16.95
N PRO A 179 -7.07 9.49 -17.77
CA PRO A 179 -7.93 9.53 -18.95
C PRO A 179 -9.43 9.61 -18.63
N THR A 180 -9.84 9.37 -17.38
CA THR A 180 -11.25 9.44 -16.97
C THR A 180 -11.71 10.88 -16.72
N GLY A 181 -10.78 11.81 -16.47
CA GLY A 181 -11.07 13.19 -16.11
C GLY A 181 -11.44 13.40 -14.63
N ALA A 182 -11.50 12.35 -13.81
CA ALA A 182 -11.91 12.43 -12.41
C ALA A 182 -10.96 13.29 -11.55
N LEU A 183 -9.66 13.30 -11.87
CA LEU A 183 -8.70 14.21 -11.25
C LEU A 183 -8.92 15.65 -11.68
N ALA A 184 -9.08 15.89 -12.98
CA ALA A 184 -9.29 17.23 -13.52
C ALA A 184 -10.47 17.91 -12.81
N GLU A 185 -11.62 17.24 -12.69
CA GLU A 185 -12.83 17.75 -12.01
C GLU A 185 -12.61 18.20 -10.54
N ARG A 186 -11.51 17.80 -9.90
CA ARG A 186 -11.20 18.09 -8.49
C ARG A 186 -10.07 19.08 -8.27
N ILE A 187 -9.50 19.62 -9.35
CA ILE A 187 -8.35 20.51 -9.28
C ILE A 187 -8.75 21.91 -9.74
N ILE A 188 -8.66 22.85 -8.81
CA ILE A 188 -8.80 24.29 -9.06
C ILE A 188 -7.58 24.99 -8.49
N VAL A 189 -6.87 25.77 -9.30
CA VAL A 189 -5.67 26.53 -8.91
C VAL A 189 -5.83 27.99 -9.34
N LEU A 190 -5.82 28.88 -8.37
CA LEU A 190 -6.10 30.31 -8.52
C LEU A 190 -4.91 31.13 -8.03
N ARG A 191 -4.28 31.87 -8.94
CA ARG A 191 -3.22 32.84 -8.60
C ARG A 191 -3.80 34.24 -8.40
N PHE A 192 -3.82 34.74 -7.17
CA PHE A 192 -4.30 36.10 -6.90
C PHE A 192 -3.75 36.65 -5.57
N PRO A 193 -3.61 37.99 -5.43
CA PRO A 193 -3.08 38.58 -4.21
C PRO A 193 -4.06 38.45 -3.04
N SER A 194 -3.54 38.31 -1.82
CA SER A 194 -4.36 38.25 -0.60
C SER A 194 -5.25 39.49 -0.39
N SER A 195 -4.96 40.62 -1.04
CA SER A 195 -5.81 41.82 -1.02
C SER A 195 -7.18 41.61 -1.67
N ARG A 196 -7.35 40.58 -2.53
CA ARG A 196 -8.63 40.24 -3.16
C ARG A 196 -9.53 39.43 -2.21
N GLN A 197 -9.97 40.09 -1.15
CA GLN A 197 -10.73 39.50 -0.03
C GLN A 197 -12.04 38.83 -0.47
N GLU A 198 -12.70 39.34 -1.50
CA GLU A 198 -13.92 38.73 -2.04
C GLU A 198 -13.67 37.31 -2.59
N TRP A 199 -12.54 37.10 -3.27
CA TRP A 199 -12.19 35.78 -3.80
C TRP A 199 -11.80 34.81 -2.68
N LEU A 200 -11.06 35.28 -1.67
CA LEU A 200 -10.79 34.49 -0.46
C LEU A 200 -12.09 34.04 0.20
N ARG A 201 -13.06 34.96 0.35
CA ARG A 201 -14.37 34.65 0.91
C ARG A 201 -15.13 33.64 0.07
N LEU A 202 -15.21 33.80 -1.26
CA LEU A 202 -15.90 32.87 -2.15
C LEU A 202 -15.27 31.48 -2.18
N MET A 203 -13.95 31.41 -2.04
CA MET A 203 -13.19 30.17 -1.96
C MET A 203 -13.37 29.45 -0.61
N CYS A 204 -13.32 30.18 0.52
CA CYS A 204 -13.36 29.58 1.85
C CYS A 204 -14.78 29.33 2.37
N ALA A 205 -15.76 30.13 1.97
CA ALA A 205 -17.14 30.02 2.47
C ALA A 205 -17.80 28.64 2.23
N PRO A 206 -17.58 27.95 1.10
CA PRO A 206 -18.12 26.61 0.91
C PRO A 206 -17.17 25.48 1.34
N ALA A 207 -16.00 25.80 1.91
CA ALA A 207 -14.99 24.79 2.24
C ALA A 207 -15.35 24.02 3.53
N ASP A 208 -15.11 22.71 3.52
CA ASP A 208 -15.22 21.84 4.69
C ASP A 208 -13.92 21.81 5.51
N ALA A 209 -12.79 22.07 4.86
CA ALA A 209 -11.50 22.34 5.48
C ALA A 209 -10.74 23.44 4.74
N VAL A 210 -9.99 24.24 5.50
CA VAL A 210 -9.10 25.28 5.00
C VAL A 210 -7.71 25.01 5.52
N ALA A 211 -6.78 24.67 4.62
CA ALA A 211 -5.37 24.49 4.92
C ALA A 211 -4.61 25.78 4.63
N VAL A 212 -4.03 26.41 5.65
CA VAL A 212 -3.31 27.67 5.51
C VAL A 212 -1.85 27.51 5.90
N TRP A 213 -0.97 27.92 5.00
CA TRP A 213 0.47 27.98 5.21
C TRP A 213 0.89 29.45 5.33
N GLY A 214 1.61 29.77 6.40
CA GLY A 214 2.16 31.12 6.59
C GLY A 214 2.16 31.59 8.05
N GLY A 215 2.63 32.82 8.26
CA GLY A 215 2.72 33.43 9.59
C GLY A 215 1.36 33.76 10.20
N GLU A 216 1.39 34.18 11.48
CA GLU A 216 0.17 34.44 12.27
C GLU A 216 -0.81 35.40 11.58
N SER A 217 -0.31 36.48 10.97
CA SER A 217 -1.16 37.45 10.27
C SER A 217 -1.86 36.85 9.04
N ALA A 218 -1.21 35.92 8.35
CA ALA A 218 -1.81 35.20 7.23
C ALA A 218 -2.89 34.22 7.72
N VAL A 219 -2.60 33.49 8.80
CA VAL A 219 -3.56 32.58 9.45
C VAL A 219 -4.79 33.35 9.95
N GLU A 220 -4.60 34.45 10.68
CA GLU A 220 -5.70 35.30 11.17
C GLU A 220 -6.53 35.89 10.04
N GLY A 221 -5.86 36.38 8.98
CA GLY A 221 -6.52 36.93 7.80
C GLY A 221 -7.38 35.91 7.05
N VAL A 222 -6.92 34.66 6.97
CA VAL A 222 -7.70 33.56 6.38
C VAL A 222 -8.80 33.09 7.32
N ALA A 223 -8.52 32.95 8.62
CA ALA A 223 -9.46 32.49 9.64
C ALA A 223 -10.75 33.33 9.68
N ALA A 224 -10.65 34.62 9.37
CA ALA A 224 -11.81 35.52 9.26
C ALA A 224 -12.83 35.12 8.16
N HIS A 225 -12.41 34.34 7.16
CA HIS A 225 -13.26 33.83 6.07
C HIS A 225 -13.71 32.39 6.27
N VAL A 226 -13.24 31.72 7.33
CA VAL A 226 -13.55 30.31 7.60
C VAL A 226 -14.88 30.20 8.34
N PRO A 227 -15.88 29.49 7.78
CA PRO A 227 -17.19 29.37 8.41
C PRO A 227 -17.14 28.47 9.66
N ALA A 228 -18.10 28.65 10.57
CA ALA A 228 -18.23 27.79 11.74
C ALA A 228 -18.43 26.32 11.34
N GLY A 229 -17.68 25.41 11.97
CA GLY A 229 -17.70 23.97 11.66
C GLY A 229 -16.72 23.54 10.57
N CYS A 230 -16.18 24.47 9.78
CA CYS A 230 -15.06 24.19 8.88
C CYS A 230 -13.77 23.97 9.67
N ARG A 231 -12.94 23.03 9.20
CA ARG A 231 -11.66 22.72 9.83
C ARG A 231 -10.59 23.69 9.37
N LEU A 232 -10.06 24.51 10.28
CA LEU A 232 -8.84 25.27 10.02
C LEU A 232 -7.61 24.40 10.31
N VAL A 233 -6.82 24.11 9.28
CA VAL A 233 -5.57 23.34 9.35
C VAL A 233 -4.42 24.31 9.19
N GLU A 234 -3.76 24.63 10.30
CA GLU A 234 -2.73 25.66 10.38
C GLU A 234 -1.34 25.06 10.23
N TRP A 235 -0.62 25.49 9.19
CA TRP A 235 0.79 25.24 8.98
C TRP A 235 1.56 26.54 9.23
N GLY A 236 1.59 26.91 10.51
CA GLY A 236 2.12 28.18 11.00
C GLY A 236 3.64 28.20 11.18
N HIS A 237 4.19 29.38 11.50
CA HIS A 237 5.61 29.52 11.82
C HIS A 237 6.02 28.66 13.02
N LYS A 238 7.15 27.97 12.87
CA LYS A 238 7.74 27.13 13.91
C LYS A 238 9.15 27.60 14.27
N ILE A 239 9.51 27.33 15.52
CA ILE A 239 10.82 27.58 16.10
C ILE A 239 11.38 26.24 16.55
N SER A 240 12.56 25.93 16.05
CA SER A 240 13.33 24.77 16.43
C SER A 240 14.58 25.19 17.19
N PHE A 241 15.07 24.32 18.08
CA PHE A 241 16.19 24.63 18.96
C PHE A 241 17.07 23.41 19.20
N ALA A 242 18.34 23.64 19.51
CA ALA A 242 19.23 22.61 20.01
C ALA A 242 19.32 22.70 21.55
N TYR A 243 19.49 21.57 22.23
CA TYR A 243 19.71 21.49 23.67
C TYR A 243 20.91 20.57 23.94
N LEU A 244 21.97 21.16 24.48
CA LEU A 244 23.24 20.49 24.70
C LEU A 244 23.48 20.33 26.20
N THR A 245 23.84 19.11 26.59
CA THR A 245 24.34 18.83 27.94
C THR A 245 25.82 19.23 28.08
N GLN A 246 26.30 19.26 29.31
CA GLN A 246 27.66 19.73 29.61
C GLN A 246 28.76 18.99 28.84
N ASP A 247 28.68 17.66 28.77
CA ASP A 247 29.68 16.86 28.06
C ASP A 247 29.58 17.06 26.55
N ALA A 248 28.36 17.28 26.03
CA ALA A 248 28.12 17.41 24.60
C ALA A 248 28.57 18.76 24.03
N TRP A 249 28.37 19.87 24.76
CA TRP A 249 28.84 21.17 24.27
C TRP A 249 30.36 21.31 24.33
N ALA A 250 31.05 20.43 25.08
CA ALA A 250 32.50 20.35 25.11
C ALA A 250 33.06 19.60 23.89
N ASP A 251 32.25 18.79 23.21
CA ASP A 251 32.66 17.99 22.06
C ASP A 251 32.74 18.80 20.76
N GLY A 252 33.88 18.67 20.05
CA GLY A 252 34.11 19.34 18.78
C GLY A 252 33.24 18.78 17.64
N ALA A 253 32.96 17.49 17.63
CA ALA A 253 32.11 16.89 16.59
C ALA A 253 30.67 17.38 16.69
N THR A 254 30.14 17.49 17.90
CA THR A 254 28.82 18.09 18.19
C THR A 254 28.74 19.54 17.72
N LEU A 255 29.79 20.35 17.92
CA LEU A 255 29.84 21.73 17.44
C LEU A 255 29.81 21.82 15.91
N THR A 256 30.60 20.99 15.22
CA THR A 256 30.58 20.94 13.75
C THR A 256 29.22 20.51 13.21
N ALA A 257 28.59 19.51 13.85
CA ALA A 257 27.26 19.05 13.51
C ALA A 257 26.20 20.15 13.71
N LEU A 258 26.28 20.90 14.81
CA LEU A 258 25.39 22.03 15.09
C LEU A 258 25.56 23.17 14.09
N ALA A 259 26.80 23.54 13.78
CA ALA A 259 27.09 24.58 12.79
C ALA A 259 26.53 24.20 11.41
N ARG A 260 26.62 22.92 11.03
CA ARG A 260 25.99 22.39 9.81
C ARG A 260 24.47 22.57 9.85
N ASP A 261 23.79 22.18 10.93
CA ASP A 261 22.33 22.36 11.06
C ASP A 261 21.90 23.83 10.95
N VAL A 262 22.71 24.78 11.48
CA VAL A 262 22.46 26.23 11.36
C VAL A 262 22.62 26.71 9.91
N CYS A 263 23.60 26.17 9.17
CA CYS A 263 23.90 26.59 7.80
C CYS A 263 23.00 25.96 6.73
N LEU A 264 22.41 24.78 6.98
CA LEU A 264 21.54 24.11 6.00
C LEU A 264 20.32 24.99 5.66
N PHE A 265 20.03 25.11 4.37
CA PHE A 265 18.95 25.94 3.83
C PHE A 265 18.96 27.40 4.35
N GLU A 266 20.13 27.93 4.70
CA GLU A 266 20.29 29.26 5.28
C GLU A 266 19.37 29.49 6.51
N GLN A 267 19.09 28.42 7.26
CA GLN A 267 18.22 28.39 8.44
C GLN A 267 16.71 28.59 8.16
N GLN A 268 16.30 28.61 6.89
CA GLN A 268 14.92 28.89 6.47
C GLN A 268 13.95 27.72 6.71
N ALA A 269 14.46 26.49 6.86
CA ALA A 269 13.62 25.35 7.18
C ALA A 269 13.05 25.50 8.62
N CYS A 270 11.77 25.17 8.81
CA CYS A 270 11.09 25.18 10.11
C CYS A 270 11.81 24.36 11.20
N SER A 271 12.56 23.35 10.79
CA SER A 271 13.37 22.46 11.63
C SER A 271 14.75 23.00 11.99
N SER A 272 15.18 24.13 11.40
CA SER A 272 16.51 24.70 11.63
C SER A 272 16.64 25.27 13.05
N PRO A 273 17.76 25.04 13.76
CA PRO A 273 17.94 25.57 15.10
C PRO A 273 18.05 27.10 15.08
N GLN A 274 17.10 27.78 15.71
CA GLN A 274 17.15 29.24 15.93
C GLN A 274 17.77 29.60 17.29
N VAL A 275 17.66 28.68 18.26
CA VAL A 275 18.22 28.82 19.60
C VAL A 275 19.02 27.57 19.96
N VAL A 276 20.16 27.78 20.62
CA VAL A 276 21.01 26.73 21.19
C VAL A 276 20.99 26.91 22.70
N TYR A 277 20.34 25.99 23.38
CA TYR A 277 20.31 25.94 24.83
C TYR A 277 21.48 25.12 25.38
N LEU A 278 22.17 25.69 26.36
CA LEU A 278 23.13 24.98 27.20
C LEU A 278 22.44 24.63 28.52
N ASP A 279 22.45 23.35 28.89
CA ASP A 279 22.07 22.84 30.21
C ASP A 279 22.96 23.36 31.35
N THR A 280 22.86 24.65 31.64
CA THR A 280 23.62 25.38 32.64
C THR A 280 22.75 26.42 33.30
N GLU A 281 23.10 26.81 34.53
CA GLU A 281 22.37 27.85 35.26
C GLU A 281 22.53 29.21 34.56
N THR A 282 21.51 30.08 34.65
CA THR A 282 21.47 31.39 33.98
C THR A 282 22.58 32.36 34.42
N GLY A 283 23.23 32.09 35.57
CA GLY A 283 24.35 32.89 36.07
C GLY A 283 25.72 32.52 35.47
N ASN A 284 25.83 31.43 34.71
CA ASN A 284 27.11 30.93 34.17
C ASN A 284 27.48 31.59 32.83
N THR A 285 27.66 32.91 32.84
CA THR A 285 27.94 33.70 31.62
C THR A 285 29.27 33.35 30.95
N GLU A 286 30.28 32.96 31.73
CA GLU A 286 31.59 32.54 31.19
C GLU A 286 31.47 31.30 30.30
N VAL A 287 30.70 30.29 30.73
CA VAL A 287 30.45 29.06 29.96
C VAL A 287 29.71 29.39 28.66
N LEU A 288 28.70 30.26 28.76
CA LEU A 288 27.91 30.70 27.61
C LEU A 288 28.77 31.39 26.55
N HIS A 289 29.60 32.34 26.97
CA HIS A 289 30.48 33.10 26.08
C HIS A 289 31.58 32.23 25.48
N ALA A 290 32.19 31.35 26.26
CA ALA A 290 33.21 30.42 25.77
C ALA A 290 32.64 29.45 24.73
N PHE A 291 31.40 28.97 24.92
CA PHE A 291 30.72 28.16 23.92
C PHE A 291 30.43 28.97 22.65
N ALA A 292 29.93 30.21 22.79
CA ALA A 292 29.62 31.07 21.65
C ALA A 292 30.86 31.33 20.76
N GLU A 293 32.03 31.54 21.35
CA GLU A 293 33.31 31.67 20.61
C GLU A 293 33.66 30.40 19.82
N ARG A 294 33.44 29.23 20.41
CA ARG A 294 33.71 27.94 19.74
C ARG A 294 32.70 27.65 18.63
N LEU A 295 31.43 27.99 18.82
CA LEU A 295 30.40 27.88 17.78
C LEU A 295 30.66 28.86 16.63
N ALA A 296 31.09 30.09 16.94
CA ALA A 296 31.50 31.07 15.94
C ALA A 296 32.64 30.53 15.06
N ALA A 297 33.68 29.94 15.66
CA ALA A 297 34.75 29.30 14.90
C ALA A 297 34.27 28.11 14.06
N ALA A 298 33.27 27.35 14.53
CA ALA A 298 32.69 26.24 13.78
C ALA A 298 31.82 26.69 12.59
N LEU A 299 31.13 27.83 12.72
CA LEU A 299 30.38 28.48 11.64
C LEU A 299 31.31 29.08 10.59
N ASP A 300 32.41 29.71 11.02
CA ASP A 300 33.43 30.28 10.13
C ASP A 300 34.11 29.21 9.25
N ALA A 301 34.14 27.96 9.73
CA ALA A 301 34.65 26.81 8.97
C ALA A 301 33.62 26.21 7.99
N GLN A 302 32.37 26.66 7.98
CA GLN A 302 31.36 26.18 7.03
C GLN A 302 31.54 26.82 5.64
N PRO A 303 31.08 26.16 4.56
CA PRO A 303 31.08 26.76 3.23
C PRO A 303 30.36 28.11 3.21
N ALA A 304 30.88 29.07 2.44
CA ALA A 304 30.22 30.36 2.25
C ALA A 304 28.77 30.19 1.74
N PRO A 305 27.82 31.07 2.14
CA PRO A 305 26.46 31.01 1.62
C PRO A 305 26.45 31.23 0.11
N ALA A 306 25.45 30.65 -0.56
CA ALA A 306 25.14 31.05 -1.92
C ALA A 306 24.78 32.54 -1.92
N ALA A 307 25.13 33.26 -3.00
CA ALA A 307 24.75 34.66 -3.13
C ALA A 307 23.22 34.75 -3.21
N ALA A 308 22.58 35.31 -2.18
CA ALA A 308 21.15 35.50 -2.12
C ALA A 308 20.83 37.00 -2.01
N ASP A 309 19.94 37.49 -2.87
CA ASP A 309 19.38 38.83 -2.75
C ASP A 309 18.31 38.82 -1.65
N LEU A 310 18.70 39.24 -0.44
CA LEU A 310 17.78 39.41 0.68
C LEU A 310 16.76 40.51 0.39
N ASP A 311 15.50 40.28 0.76
CA ASP A 311 14.49 41.34 0.79
C ASP A 311 14.95 42.47 1.75
N PRO A 312 14.78 43.75 1.39
CA PRO A 312 14.93 44.86 2.34
C PRO A 312 14.36 44.63 3.74
N ALA A 313 13.24 43.92 3.88
CA ALA A 313 12.66 43.58 5.19
C ALA A 313 13.52 42.57 5.97
N GLU A 314 14.02 41.52 5.30
CA GLU A 314 14.94 40.53 5.89
C GLU A 314 16.25 41.20 6.32
N TYR A 315 16.79 42.08 5.46
CA TYR A 315 17.99 42.85 5.78
C TYR A 315 17.78 43.78 6.99
N ALA A 316 16.61 44.42 7.08
CA ALA A 316 16.25 45.26 8.20
C ALA A 316 16.11 44.46 9.50
N GLU A 317 15.50 43.27 9.45
CA GLU A 317 15.34 42.39 10.62
C GLU A 317 16.70 41.88 11.13
N LEU A 318 17.58 41.43 10.22
CA LEU A 318 18.95 41.02 10.54
C LEU A 318 19.73 42.15 11.22
N THR A 319 19.76 43.32 10.59
CA THR A 319 20.54 44.48 11.07
C THR A 319 19.99 44.99 12.41
N THR A 320 18.67 45.07 12.54
CA THR A 320 18.01 45.56 13.76
C THR A 320 18.27 44.61 14.92
N THR A 321 18.10 43.30 14.71
CA THR A 321 18.33 42.29 15.74
C THR A 321 19.78 42.30 16.21
N GLU A 322 20.74 42.34 15.28
CA GLU A 322 22.17 42.38 15.61
C GLU A 322 22.52 43.66 16.40
N HIS A 323 22.06 44.84 15.94
CA HIS A 323 22.37 46.11 16.60
C HIS A 323 21.75 46.21 18.00
N LEU A 324 20.53 45.70 18.19
CA LEU A 324 19.91 45.63 19.51
C LEU A 324 20.70 44.70 20.44
N ALA A 325 21.11 43.53 19.95
CA ALA A 325 21.94 42.61 20.72
C ALA A 325 23.29 43.24 21.08
N ARG A 326 23.94 44.00 20.18
CA ARG A 326 25.18 44.74 20.45
C ARG A 326 25.00 45.86 21.48
N LEU A 327 23.85 46.53 21.47
CA LEU A 327 23.52 47.55 22.45
C LEU A 327 23.39 46.93 23.85
N GLU A 328 22.71 45.79 23.96
CA GLU A 328 22.52 45.04 25.21
C GLU A 328 23.85 44.49 25.80
N GLU A 329 24.94 44.39 25.03
CA GLU A 329 26.25 43.99 25.55
C GLU A 329 26.77 44.95 26.63
N HIS A 330 26.46 46.25 26.47
CA HIS A 330 26.84 47.29 27.44
C HIS A 330 26.11 47.13 28.78
N LEU A 331 25.01 46.36 28.79
CA LEU A 331 24.27 46.00 30.00
C LEU A 331 24.71 44.65 30.57
N GLY A 332 25.68 43.97 29.93
CA GLY A 332 26.13 42.63 30.30
C GLY A 332 25.08 41.54 30.05
N LEU A 333 24.06 41.81 29.24
CA LEU A 333 22.96 40.88 28.97
C LEU A 333 23.26 39.94 27.80
N THR A 334 24.03 40.42 26.83
CA THR A 334 24.33 39.72 25.58
C THR A 334 25.82 39.80 25.22
N ARG A 335 26.24 39.00 24.24
CA ARG A 335 27.53 39.09 23.53
C ARG A 335 27.36 38.66 22.08
N VAL A 336 27.75 39.50 21.12
CA VAL A 336 27.59 39.24 19.68
C VAL A 336 28.94 38.95 19.02
N LEU A 337 29.02 37.80 18.37
CA LEU A 337 30.11 37.39 17.50
C LEU A 337 29.55 37.28 16.09
N ALA A 338 30.13 37.96 15.11
CA ALA A 338 29.65 37.93 13.74
C ALA A 338 30.83 37.92 12.77
N ALA A 339 30.63 37.32 11.61
CA ALA A 339 31.59 37.36 10.52
C ALA A 339 31.81 38.81 10.05
N PRO A 340 33.02 39.23 9.68
CA PRO A 340 33.28 40.58 9.17
C PRO A 340 32.46 40.95 7.93
N ASP A 341 32.10 39.96 7.12
CA ASP A 341 31.27 40.09 5.92
C ASP A 341 29.77 39.91 6.19
N GLY A 342 29.39 39.64 7.44
CA GLY A 342 28.00 39.44 7.85
C GLY A 342 27.38 38.11 7.40
N THR A 343 28.19 37.11 7.05
CA THR A 343 27.69 35.80 6.60
C THR A 343 27.11 34.92 7.72
N TRP A 344 27.49 35.13 8.99
CA TRP A 344 26.93 34.43 10.14
C TRP A 344 26.99 35.28 11.42
N ARG A 345 26.12 34.98 12.40
CA ARG A 345 26.03 35.66 13.71
C ARG A 345 25.76 34.67 14.84
N VAL A 346 26.52 34.76 15.92
CA VAL A 346 26.26 34.07 17.19
C VAL A 346 25.99 35.11 18.26
N MET A 347 24.77 35.09 18.80
CA MET A 347 24.31 36.03 19.82
C MET A 347 24.09 35.28 21.14
N ALA A 348 25.07 35.36 22.04
CA ALA A 348 24.91 34.81 23.38
C ALA A 348 24.01 35.74 24.20
N ASP A 349 22.96 35.21 24.82
CA ASP A 349 22.02 35.95 25.67
C ASP A 349 21.88 35.21 27.02
N THR A 350 22.10 35.94 28.10
CA THR A 350 22.07 35.40 29.47
C THR A 350 20.66 35.04 29.95
N ARG A 351 19.62 35.50 29.24
CA ARG A 351 18.22 35.25 29.55
C ARG A 351 17.73 33.95 28.89
N PRO A 352 16.97 33.10 29.60
CA PRO A 352 16.58 31.78 29.09
C PRO A 352 15.39 31.80 28.12
N ALA A 353 14.71 32.93 27.93
CA ALA A 353 13.50 33.00 27.13
C ALA A 353 13.76 32.64 25.66
N LEU A 354 12.86 31.85 25.08
CA LEU A 354 12.89 31.52 23.65
C LEU A 354 12.78 32.82 22.83
N THR A 355 13.60 32.95 21.80
CA THR A 355 13.63 34.12 20.93
C THR A 355 13.81 33.63 19.50
N ALA A 356 13.00 34.17 18.58
CA ALA A 356 13.14 33.86 17.17
C ALA A 356 14.47 34.39 16.64
N SER A 357 15.08 33.65 15.71
CA SER A 357 16.25 34.12 14.98
C SER A 357 15.80 34.99 13.79
N PRO A 358 16.59 36.01 13.40
CA PRO A 358 16.41 36.70 12.13
C PRO A 358 16.84 35.85 10.90
N LEU A 359 17.12 34.56 11.11
CA LEU A 359 17.53 33.56 10.12
C LEU A 359 18.90 33.89 9.49
N HIS A 360 19.20 33.29 8.33
CA HIS A 360 20.44 33.53 7.57
C HIS A 360 21.70 33.34 8.42
N ARG A 361 21.81 32.13 9.01
CA ARG A 361 22.94 31.69 9.84
C ARG A 361 23.16 32.57 11.09
N SER A 362 22.06 33.07 11.65
CA SER A 362 22.05 33.85 12.88
C SER A 362 21.48 32.98 14.00
N VAL A 363 22.20 32.80 15.11
CA VAL A 363 21.75 31.87 16.16
C VAL A 363 21.90 32.45 17.55
N TRP A 364 20.88 32.25 18.37
CA TRP A 364 20.92 32.58 19.79
C TRP A 364 21.55 31.46 20.60
N VAL A 365 22.47 31.79 21.51
CA VAL A 365 23.00 30.84 22.51
C VAL A 365 22.51 31.27 23.88
N LYS A 366 21.80 30.39 24.59
CA LYS A 366 21.13 30.72 25.85
C LYS A 366 21.34 29.66 26.94
N PRO A 367 21.43 30.03 28.23
CA PRO A 367 21.44 29.06 29.32
C PRO A 367 20.01 28.57 29.63
N LEU A 368 19.82 27.27 29.81
CA LEU A 368 18.54 26.69 30.25
C LEU A 368 18.77 25.42 31.08
N PRO A 369 18.81 25.52 32.42
CA PRO A 369 18.98 24.34 33.26
C PRO A 369 17.74 23.43 33.16
N ARG A 370 17.93 22.10 33.17
CA ARG A 370 16.82 21.13 32.98
C ARG A 370 15.58 21.43 33.82
N LYS A 371 15.77 21.81 35.09
CA LYS A 371 14.69 22.12 36.05
C LYS A 371 13.76 23.26 35.58
N SER A 372 14.25 24.14 34.72
CA SER A 372 13.51 25.30 34.21
C SER A 372 12.96 25.08 32.79
N LEU A 373 13.32 23.99 32.12
CA LEU A 373 12.94 23.69 30.74
C LEU A 373 11.42 23.81 30.52
N MET A 374 10.63 23.18 31.39
CA MET A 374 9.18 23.20 31.29
C MET A 374 8.60 24.62 31.43
N ALA A 375 9.06 25.37 32.43
CA ALA A 375 8.58 26.72 32.68
C ALA A 375 8.90 27.68 31.51
N THR A 376 10.06 27.50 30.88
CA THR A 376 10.53 28.32 29.76
C THR A 376 9.85 27.96 28.45
N LEU A 377 9.79 26.67 28.09
CA LEU A 377 9.37 26.23 26.75
C LEU A 377 7.87 25.98 26.64
N ARG A 378 7.19 25.53 27.70
CA ARG A 378 5.76 25.20 27.65
C ARG A 378 4.85 26.35 27.20
N PRO A 379 5.07 27.61 27.62
CA PRO A 379 4.29 28.73 27.11
C PRO A 379 4.35 28.84 25.58
N MET A 380 5.47 28.43 24.98
CA MET A 380 5.75 28.53 23.53
C MET A 380 5.30 27.33 22.72
N ARG A 381 4.60 26.34 23.31
CA ARG A 381 4.20 25.06 22.68
C ARG A 381 3.54 25.15 21.30
N ARG A 382 2.95 26.30 20.92
CA ARG A 382 2.32 26.50 19.60
C ARG A 382 3.36 26.68 18.49
N TYR A 383 4.55 27.15 18.86
CA TYR A 383 5.66 27.46 17.96
C TYR A 383 6.72 26.37 17.95
N LEU A 384 6.84 25.58 19.01
CA LEU A 384 7.88 24.56 19.08
C LEU A 384 7.66 23.45 18.05
N GLN A 385 8.73 23.07 17.33
CA GLN A 385 8.70 21.94 16.42
C GLN A 385 9.84 20.97 16.72
N THR A 386 11.05 21.23 16.20
CA THR A 386 12.17 20.29 16.29
C THR A 386 13.11 20.65 17.43
N ALA A 387 13.42 19.67 18.30
CA ALA A 387 14.44 19.78 19.33
C ALA A 387 15.64 18.89 19.00
N GLY A 388 16.78 19.48 18.67
CA GLY A 388 18.05 18.75 18.50
C GLY A 388 18.70 18.52 19.86
N ILE A 389 18.89 17.27 20.28
CA ILE A 389 19.46 16.94 21.60
C ILE A 389 20.85 16.34 21.45
N ALA A 390 21.80 16.83 22.25
CA ALA A 390 23.13 16.25 22.37
C ALA A 390 23.48 15.98 23.84
N GLY A 391 23.75 14.70 24.15
CA GLY A 391 24.10 14.23 25.49
C GLY A 391 24.29 12.72 25.53
N SER A 392 24.41 12.15 26.72
CA SER A 392 24.48 10.71 26.91
C SER A 392 23.17 10.02 26.47
N ARG A 393 23.17 8.70 26.35
CA ARG A 393 21.96 7.92 26.04
C ARG A 393 20.83 8.17 27.04
N THR A 394 21.17 8.35 28.32
CA THR A 394 20.21 8.65 29.39
C THR A 394 19.68 10.08 29.24
N ASP A 395 20.55 11.05 28.99
CA ASP A 395 20.15 12.44 28.78
C ASP A 395 19.20 12.58 27.58
N THR A 396 19.51 11.92 26.46
CA THR A 396 18.63 11.94 25.29
C THR A 396 17.23 11.43 25.63
N ALA A 397 17.12 10.32 26.39
CA ALA A 397 15.82 9.78 26.77
C ALA A 397 15.04 10.74 27.70
N GLU A 398 15.69 11.27 28.74
CA GLU A 398 15.08 12.17 29.71
C GLU A 398 14.67 13.52 29.09
N LEU A 399 15.59 14.14 28.36
CA LEU A 399 15.35 15.42 27.70
C LEU A 399 14.31 15.29 26.60
N SER A 400 14.29 14.18 25.84
CA SER A 400 13.23 13.92 24.86
C SER A 400 11.85 13.96 25.51
N ALA A 401 11.67 13.27 26.64
CA ALA A 401 10.40 13.28 27.36
C ALA A 401 10.01 14.70 27.81
N LEU A 402 10.98 15.49 28.29
CA LEU A 402 10.76 16.86 28.75
C LEU A 402 10.39 17.83 27.62
N VAL A 403 11.12 17.82 26.51
CA VAL A 403 10.87 18.76 25.39
C VAL A 403 9.58 18.41 24.64
N LEU A 404 9.26 17.12 24.49
CA LEU A 404 7.98 16.68 23.93
C LEU A 404 6.82 17.11 24.84
N ALA A 405 6.94 16.94 26.16
CA ALA A 405 5.94 17.41 27.12
C ALA A 405 5.81 18.95 27.14
N ALA A 406 6.91 19.67 26.90
CA ALA A 406 6.87 21.12 26.74
C ALA A 406 6.10 21.53 25.47
N GLY A 407 6.22 20.76 24.39
CA GLY A 407 5.42 20.92 23.18
C GLY A 407 6.19 20.87 21.87
N ALA A 408 7.48 20.51 21.88
CA ALA A 408 8.17 20.13 20.66
C ALA A 408 7.46 18.92 20.03
N THR A 409 7.37 18.89 18.72
CA THR A 409 6.68 17.84 17.95
C THR A 409 7.62 16.71 17.57
N ARG A 410 8.93 16.98 17.56
CA ARG A 410 9.97 16.03 17.19
C ARG A 410 11.28 16.28 17.94
N VAL A 411 12.01 15.19 18.16
CA VAL A 411 13.37 15.20 18.69
C VAL A 411 14.33 14.54 17.69
N THR A 412 15.50 15.14 17.50
CA THR A 412 16.56 14.62 16.63
C THR A 412 17.91 14.66 17.35
N PRO A 413 18.92 13.90 16.87
CA PRO A 413 20.29 14.28 17.18
C PRO A 413 20.63 15.63 16.52
N VAL A 414 21.57 16.35 17.12
CA VAL A 414 22.24 17.49 16.48
C VAL A 414 23.06 17.00 15.29
N GLY A 415 23.04 17.74 14.19
CA GLY A 415 23.59 17.39 12.87
C GLY A 415 22.59 16.73 11.92
N ALA A 416 21.35 16.50 12.38
CA ALA A 416 20.28 15.90 11.59
C ALA A 416 18.92 16.55 11.88
N MET A 417 18.90 17.80 12.35
CA MET A 417 17.65 18.50 12.69
C MET A 417 16.75 18.69 11.47
N THR A 418 17.33 18.95 10.29
CA THR A 418 16.59 19.11 9.03
C THR A 418 16.36 17.80 8.27
N ALA A 419 16.97 16.70 8.71
CA ALA A 419 16.75 15.40 8.09
C ALA A 419 15.30 14.95 8.34
N GLY A 420 14.62 14.36 7.36
CA GLY A 420 13.30 13.76 7.54
C GLY A 420 13.31 12.24 7.43
N TYR A 421 12.17 11.60 7.64
CA TYR A 421 11.96 10.20 7.25
C TYR A 421 10.64 10.02 6.50
N ALA A 422 10.55 8.95 5.71
CA ALA A 422 9.36 8.71 4.89
C ALA A 422 8.10 8.48 5.75
N GLY A 423 7.08 9.33 5.55
CA GLY A 423 5.83 9.31 6.32
C GLY A 423 5.96 9.85 7.74
N GLU A 424 6.88 10.78 7.95
CA GLU A 424 6.98 11.60 9.15
C GLU A 424 5.74 12.50 9.34
N PRO A 425 5.20 12.63 10.56
CA PRO A 425 4.15 13.60 10.85
C PRO A 425 4.71 15.03 10.79
N HIS A 426 4.15 15.86 9.92
CA HIS A 426 4.50 17.28 9.85
C HIS A 426 3.91 18.00 11.05
N ASP A 427 4.71 18.74 11.82
CA ASP A 427 4.26 19.45 13.03
C ASP A 427 3.46 18.58 14.02
N GLY A 428 3.82 17.28 14.10
CA GLY A 428 3.17 16.33 15.00
C GLY A 428 1.77 15.90 14.57
N VAL A 429 1.38 16.17 13.31
CA VAL A 429 0.08 15.79 12.75
C VAL A 429 0.23 15.12 11.38
N TYR A 430 -0.79 14.35 11.01
CA TYR A 430 -0.89 13.72 9.70
C TYR A 430 -1.88 14.49 8.82
N ALA A 431 -1.40 14.99 7.69
CA ALA A 431 -2.18 15.86 6.79
C ALA A 431 -3.43 15.16 6.26
N LEU A 432 -3.34 13.89 5.87
CA LEU A 432 -4.47 13.13 5.35
C LEU A 432 -5.57 12.96 6.41
N GLN A 433 -5.22 12.79 7.69
CA GLN A 433 -6.23 12.77 8.77
C GLN A 433 -6.94 14.11 8.94
N ARG A 434 -6.27 15.23 8.62
CA ARG A 434 -6.89 16.56 8.64
C ARG A 434 -7.83 16.76 7.45
N TYR A 435 -7.52 16.19 6.30
CA TYR A 435 -8.30 16.25 5.06
C TYR A 435 -9.34 15.13 4.89
N SER A 436 -9.44 14.21 5.85
CA SER A 436 -10.39 13.10 5.82
C SER A 436 -11.24 13.02 7.09
N ARG A 437 -12.32 12.24 7.04
CA ARG A 437 -13.15 11.91 8.20
C ARG A 437 -13.41 10.42 8.26
N ARG A 438 -13.56 9.90 9.47
CA ARG A 438 -13.98 8.51 9.70
C ARG A 438 -15.49 8.41 9.53
N VAL A 439 -15.91 7.42 8.75
CA VAL A 439 -17.32 7.08 8.52
C VAL A 439 -17.56 5.63 8.87
N ALA A 440 -18.77 5.31 9.30
CA ALA A 440 -19.15 3.97 9.68
C ALA A 440 -20.55 3.61 9.16
N VAL A 441 -20.74 2.32 8.85
CA VAL A 441 -22.02 1.73 8.47
C VAL A 441 -22.24 0.49 9.34
N GLN A 442 -23.31 0.50 10.14
CA GLN A 442 -23.74 -0.68 10.88
C GLN A 442 -24.81 -1.42 10.07
N ALA A 443 -24.52 -2.65 9.68
CA ALA A 443 -25.41 -3.51 8.91
C ALA A 443 -26.03 -4.62 9.76
N ASP A 444 -27.10 -5.24 9.26
CA ASP A 444 -27.74 -6.38 9.92
C ASP A 444 -27.10 -7.73 9.52
N GLU A 445 -27.66 -8.82 10.05
CA GLU A 445 -27.17 -10.19 9.87
C GLU A 445 -27.09 -10.67 8.41
N ARG A 446 -27.83 -10.04 7.47
CA ARG A 446 -27.75 -10.39 6.05
C ARG A 446 -26.35 -10.19 5.48
N PHE A 447 -25.58 -9.33 6.12
CA PHE A 447 -24.22 -9.00 5.73
C PHE A 447 -23.18 -9.87 6.43
N ALA A 448 -23.53 -10.87 7.24
CA ALA A 448 -22.57 -11.66 8.04
C ALA A 448 -21.33 -12.11 7.24
N ALA A 449 -21.51 -12.58 6.01
CA ALA A 449 -20.45 -13.01 5.09
C ALA A 449 -19.92 -11.90 4.14
N THR A 450 -20.26 -10.63 4.36
CA THR A 450 -19.79 -9.51 3.54
C THR A 450 -18.64 -8.81 4.24
N ALA A 451 -17.42 -9.02 3.77
CA ALA A 451 -16.22 -8.43 4.39
C ALA A 451 -16.00 -6.96 4.07
N CYS A 452 -16.39 -6.54 2.86
CA CYS A 452 -16.32 -5.14 2.43
C CYS A 452 -17.63 -4.76 1.74
N LEU A 453 -18.20 -3.61 2.13
CA LEU A 453 -19.49 -3.17 1.61
C LEU A 453 -19.40 -2.72 0.15
N ASP A 454 -18.26 -2.13 -0.25
CA ASP A 454 -18.05 -1.67 -1.62
C ASP A 454 -18.05 -2.79 -2.65
N ASP A 455 -17.68 -4.03 -2.25
CA ASP A 455 -17.72 -5.21 -3.12
C ASP A 455 -19.15 -5.47 -3.66
N LEU A 456 -20.19 -4.98 -2.96
CA LEU A 456 -21.59 -5.11 -3.37
C LEU A 456 -22.07 -4.01 -4.31
N ALA A 457 -21.31 -2.91 -4.45
CA ALA A 457 -21.72 -1.72 -5.21
C ALA A 457 -21.03 -1.62 -6.57
N ARG A 458 -19.72 -1.87 -6.63
CA ARG A 458 -18.93 -1.76 -7.87
C ARG A 458 -17.69 -2.67 -7.84
N PRO A 459 -17.23 -3.20 -8.98
CA PRO A 459 -15.96 -3.92 -9.04
C PRO A 459 -14.79 -2.91 -8.93
N ALA A 460 -13.62 -3.42 -8.54
CA ALA A 460 -12.40 -2.65 -8.74
C ALA A 460 -12.05 -2.64 -10.25
N VAL A 461 -11.61 -1.49 -10.76
CA VAL A 461 -11.27 -1.33 -12.19
C VAL A 461 -9.85 -0.82 -12.30
N PHE A 462 -8.98 -1.62 -12.90
CA PHE A 462 -7.59 -1.25 -13.18
C PHE A 462 -7.34 -1.26 -14.69
N PRO A 463 -6.48 -0.38 -15.22
CA PRO A 463 -6.08 -0.44 -16.62
C PRO A 463 -5.38 -1.77 -16.92
N PRO A 464 -5.66 -2.42 -18.06
CA PRO A 464 -5.02 -3.68 -18.43
C PRO A 464 -3.50 -3.48 -18.55
N ALA A 465 -2.74 -4.47 -18.11
CA ALA A 465 -1.29 -4.45 -18.27
C ALA A 465 -0.92 -4.64 -19.75
N THR A 466 0.16 -4.00 -20.16
CA THR A 466 0.72 -4.11 -21.51
C THR A 466 2.10 -4.75 -21.45
N GLY A 467 2.47 -5.53 -22.47
CA GLY A 467 3.77 -6.21 -22.51
C GLY A 467 3.67 -7.71 -22.84
N PRO A 468 4.81 -8.40 -22.91
CA PRO A 468 4.86 -9.83 -23.20
C PRO A 468 4.31 -10.67 -22.02
N LEU A 469 3.89 -11.90 -22.30
CA LEU A 469 3.55 -12.86 -21.25
C LEU A 469 4.80 -13.28 -20.49
N LEU A 470 4.72 -13.33 -19.16
CA LEU A 470 5.79 -13.83 -18.32
C LEU A 470 5.56 -15.30 -17.98
N ASP A 471 6.58 -16.13 -18.20
CA ASP A 471 6.61 -17.50 -17.72
C ASP A 471 7.36 -17.61 -16.37
N LYS A 472 7.40 -18.81 -15.81
CA LYS A 472 8.04 -19.04 -14.51
C LYS A 472 9.55 -18.81 -14.54
N ALA A 473 10.22 -19.03 -15.67
CA ALA A 473 11.66 -18.79 -15.79
C ALA A 473 11.96 -17.29 -15.79
N ALA A 474 11.20 -16.52 -16.56
CA ALA A 474 11.28 -15.06 -16.59
C ALA A 474 11.08 -14.45 -15.19
N VAL A 475 10.11 -14.95 -14.42
CA VAL A 475 9.90 -14.53 -13.03
C VAL A 475 11.13 -14.79 -12.14
N GLN A 476 11.78 -15.95 -12.28
CA GLN A 476 12.99 -16.24 -11.52
C GLN A 476 14.19 -15.40 -11.94
N ASP A 477 14.26 -14.98 -13.20
CA ASP A 477 15.28 -14.05 -13.67
C ASP A 477 15.04 -12.63 -13.14
N LEU A 478 13.78 -12.16 -13.14
CA LEU A 478 13.37 -10.88 -12.54
C LEU A 478 13.74 -10.82 -11.05
N ASN A 479 13.56 -11.92 -10.31
CA ASN A 479 13.92 -12.00 -8.90
C ASN A 479 15.40 -11.74 -8.60
N ARG A 480 16.31 -11.89 -9.57
CA ARG A 480 17.73 -11.57 -9.38
C ARG A 480 18.00 -10.06 -9.33
N GLY A 481 17.09 -9.25 -9.90
CA GLY A 481 17.19 -7.79 -9.93
C GLY A 481 16.40 -7.08 -8.83
N VAL A 482 15.64 -7.82 -8.00
CA VAL A 482 14.91 -7.24 -6.87
C VAL A 482 15.89 -6.79 -5.80
N ASP A 483 15.74 -5.54 -5.34
CA ASP A 483 16.56 -5.00 -4.27
C ASP A 483 16.38 -5.80 -2.97
N ARG A 484 17.45 -5.98 -2.19
CA ARG A 484 17.38 -6.76 -0.93
C ARG A 484 16.41 -6.15 0.09
N SER A 485 16.20 -4.84 0.06
CA SER A 485 15.22 -4.16 0.91
C SER A 485 13.77 -4.42 0.48
N ASP A 486 13.56 -4.92 -0.74
CA ASP A 486 12.25 -5.27 -1.31
C ASP A 486 11.99 -6.80 -1.31
N ALA A 487 12.87 -7.56 -0.65
CA ALA A 487 12.77 -9.01 -0.46
C ALA A 487 12.98 -9.38 1.03
N GLU A 488 11.89 -9.40 1.79
CA GLU A 488 11.91 -9.58 3.25
C GLU A 488 11.43 -10.98 3.68
N LEU A 489 10.53 -11.58 2.89
CA LEU A 489 9.94 -12.90 3.13
C LEU A 489 10.06 -13.79 1.89
N TYR A 490 10.45 -15.05 2.13
CA TYR A 490 10.83 -15.99 1.08
C TYR A 490 10.01 -17.27 1.18
N PHE A 491 9.22 -17.55 0.14
CA PHE A 491 8.49 -18.81 0.01
C PHE A 491 9.00 -19.63 -1.16
N ARG A 492 8.81 -20.95 -1.04
CA ARG A 492 9.24 -21.92 -2.05
C ARG A 492 8.05 -22.73 -2.52
N SER A 493 7.91 -22.80 -3.84
CA SER A 493 6.88 -23.65 -4.46
C SER A 493 7.19 -25.13 -4.25
N GLY A 494 6.13 -25.96 -4.14
CA GLY A 494 6.24 -27.40 -3.92
C GLY A 494 6.80 -28.23 -5.09
N GLY A 495 7.25 -27.60 -6.19
CA GLY A 495 7.99 -28.27 -7.26
C GLY A 495 7.18 -29.13 -8.23
N SER A 496 5.87 -28.89 -8.38
CA SER A 496 4.97 -29.69 -9.25
C SER A 496 5.30 -29.67 -10.74
N THR A 497 6.18 -28.78 -11.21
CA THR A 497 6.66 -28.68 -12.61
C THR A 497 8.18 -28.84 -12.75
N GLY A 498 8.91 -29.29 -11.72
CA GLY A 498 10.37 -29.45 -11.76
C GLY A 498 11.11 -28.69 -10.66
N LYS A 499 12.09 -27.84 -11.02
CA LYS A 499 12.95 -27.11 -10.07
C LYS A 499 12.08 -26.15 -9.23
N PRO A 500 12.09 -26.27 -7.89
CA PRO A 500 11.33 -25.37 -7.04
C PRO A 500 11.73 -23.90 -7.26
N ALA A 501 10.74 -23.06 -7.51
CA ALA A 501 10.90 -21.62 -7.65
C ALA A 501 10.74 -20.89 -6.31
N LEU A 502 11.47 -19.79 -6.18
CA LEU A 502 11.46 -18.88 -5.04
C LEU A 502 10.53 -17.70 -5.34
N SER A 503 9.77 -17.29 -4.34
CA SER A 503 8.85 -16.16 -4.42
C SER A 503 9.18 -15.19 -3.28
N LEU A 504 9.25 -13.90 -3.60
CA LEU A 504 9.79 -12.84 -2.73
C LEU A 504 8.68 -11.88 -2.33
N PHE A 505 8.61 -11.49 -1.06
CA PHE A 505 7.60 -10.55 -0.59
C PHE A 505 8.25 -9.51 0.34
N THR A 506 7.78 -8.28 0.29
CA THR A 506 7.88 -7.40 1.47
C THR A 506 6.80 -7.81 2.48
N TYR A 507 7.01 -7.52 3.76
CA TYR A 507 5.99 -7.71 4.79
C TYR A 507 4.73 -6.89 4.50
N ALA A 508 4.88 -5.73 3.87
CA ALA A 508 3.75 -4.91 3.46
C ALA A 508 2.90 -5.57 2.35
N ASP A 509 3.55 -6.26 1.41
CA ASP A 509 2.86 -7.03 0.37
C ASP A 509 2.12 -8.22 0.98
N TYR A 510 2.82 -8.98 1.83
CA TYR A 510 2.26 -10.12 2.53
C TYR A 510 1.06 -9.70 3.39
N ASP A 511 1.18 -8.63 4.17
CA ASP A 511 0.11 -8.10 5.01
C ASP A 511 -1.14 -7.72 4.20
N THR A 512 -0.94 -7.01 3.08
CA THR A 512 -2.03 -6.62 2.17
C THR A 512 -2.75 -7.84 1.61
N GLN A 513 -2.00 -8.86 1.18
CA GLN A 513 -2.56 -10.10 0.65
C GLN A 513 -3.31 -10.91 1.71
N MET A 514 -2.77 -11.01 2.93
CA MET A 514 -3.41 -11.75 4.01
C MET A 514 -4.71 -11.07 4.46
N HIS A 515 -4.79 -9.73 4.43
CA HIS A 515 -6.07 -9.03 4.64
C HIS A 515 -7.10 -9.38 3.56
N ALA A 516 -6.72 -9.37 2.28
CA ALA A 516 -7.63 -9.74 1.20
C ALA A 516 -8.12 -11.20 1.33
N ALA A 517 -7.21 -12.13 1.63
CA ALA A 517 -7.56 -13.54 1.85
C ALA A 517 -8.46 -13.73 3.08
N ALA A 518 -8.25 -12.97 4.17
CA ALA A 518 -9.15 -12.93 5.33
C ALA A 518 -10.56 -12.49 4.94
N ARG A 519 -10.69 -11.43 4.13
CA ARG A 519 -11.99 -11.00 3.58
C ARG A 519 -12.64 -12.10 2.74
N GLY A 520 -11.85 -12.82 1.94
CA GLY A 520 -12.31 -13.96 1.15
C GLY A 520 -12.81 -15.14 2.01
N LEU A 521 -12.11 -15.47 3.09
CA LEU A 521 -12.50 -16.52 4.02
C LEU A 521 -13.81 -16.19 4.76
N LEU A 522 -14.00 -14.93 5.18
CA LEU A 522 -15.28 -14.47 5.73
C LEU A 522 -16.41 -14.63 4.69
N ALA A 523 -16.16 -14.27 3.44
CA ALA A 523 -17.13 -14.47 2.35
C ALA A 523 -17.46 -15.94 2.09
N ALA A 524 -16.51 -16.85 2.31
CA ALA A 524 -16.68 -18.29 2.23
C ALA A 524 -17.52 -18.87 3.39
N GLY A 525 -17.96 -18.04 4.35
CA GLY A 525 -18.85 -18.43 5.45
C GLY A 525 -18.14 -18.82 6.76
N TYR A 526 -16.86 -18.48 6.89
CA TYR A 526 -16.14 -18.64 8.15
C TYR A 526 -16.70 -17.65 9.18
N ASP A 527 -17.00 -18.12 10.39
CA ASP A 527 -17.50 -17.29 11.47
C ASP A 527 -16.39 -17.11 12.53
N PRO A 528 -15.69 -15.97 12.53
CA PRO A 528 -14.59 -15.74 13.47
C PRO A 528 -15.03 -15.64 14.94
N ALA A 529 -16.33 -15.47 15.21
CA ALA A 529 -16.85 -15.40 16.57
C ALA A 529 -17.20 -16.79 17.15
N ARG A 530 -17.44 -17.79 16.29
CA ARG A 530 -17.95 -19.10 16.69
C ARG A 530 -17.07 -20.27 16.31
N ASP A 531 -16.47 -20.25 15.12
CA ASP A 531 -15.73 -21.38 14.58
C ASP A 531 -14.45 -21.64 15.38
N ARG A 532 -14.22 -22.91 15.73
CA ARG A 532 -13.05 -23.41 16.44
C ARG A 532 -12.17 -24.19 15.47
N THR A 533 -11.09 -23.55 15.01
CA THR A 533 -10.37 -24.01 13.83
C THR A 533 -9.10 -24.78 14.15
N ALA A 534 -8.98 -26.02 13.66
CA ALA A 534 -7.68 -26.71 13.56
C ALA A 534 -6.98 -26.36 12.24
N ASN A 535 -5.84 -25.66 12.33
CA ASN A 535 -4.98 -25.42 11.18
C ASN A 535 -4.01 -26.61 10.99
N LEU A 536 -4.34 -27.44 10.01
CA LEU A 536 -3.67 -28.69 9.65
C LEU A 536 -2.95 -28.59 8.29
N PHE A 537 -2.54 -27.40 7.88
CA PHE A 537 -1.60 -27.27 6.77
C PHE A 537 -0.18 -27.66 7.20
N TYR A 538 0.65 -28.10 6.26
CA TYR A 538 2.05 -28.39 6.52
C TYR A 538 2.84 -27.11 6.85
N CYS A 539 3.70 -27.18 7.85
CA CYS A 539 4.57 -26.09 8.30
C CYS A 539 6.05 -26.39 8.02
N GLY A 540 6.84 -25.33 7.79
CA GLY A 540 8.29 -25.43 7.54
C GLY A 540 8.69 -25.56 6.07
N GLY A 541 9.98 -25.76 5.80
CA GLY A 541 10.51 -26.01 4.44
C GLY A 541 10.33 -24.85 3.45
N MET A 542 10.11 -23.63 3.95
CA MET A 542 9.71 -22.44 3.17
C MET A 542 8.34 -22.58 2.46
N TYR A 543 7.50 -23.51 2.92
CA TYR A 543 6.14 -23.66 2.40
C TYR A 543 5.21 -22.63 3.04
N GLY A 544 4.47 -21.89 2.21
CA GLY A 544 3.63 -20.79 2.69
C GLY A 544 2.32 -21.22 3.33
N GLY A 545 1.84 -22.44 3.11
CA GLY A 545 0.49 -22.88 3.48
C GLY A 545 0.12 -22.57 4.93
N PHE A 546 0.77 -23.22 5.90
CA PHE A 546 0.43 -23.04 7.31
C PHE A 546 0.56 -21.60 7.79
N ILE A 547 1.65 -20.90 7.44
CA ILE A 547 1.93 -19.53 7.91
C ILE A 547 0.96 -18.52 7.31
N SER A 548 0.58 -18.68 6.04
CA SER A 548 -0.44 -17.84 5.39
C SER A 548 -1.80 -18.00 6.06
N PHE A 549 -2.24 -19.23 6.30
CA PHE A 549 -3.53 -19.45 6.97
C PHE A 549 -3.51 -19.08 8.45
N PHE A 550 -2.34 -19.15 9.10
CA PHE A 550 -2.13 -18.58 10.42
C PHE A 550 -2.41 -17.07 10.43
N SER A 551 -1.78 -16.33 9.52
CA SER A 551 -1.93 -14.88 9.42
C SER A 551 -3.34 -14.45 9.00
N ILE A 552 -4.01 -15.26 8.17
CA ILE A 552 -5.40 -15.02 7.77
C ILE A 552 -6.35 -15.13 8.97
N LEU A 553 -6.20 -16.19 9.79
CA LEU A 553 -7.02 -16.37 11.00
C LEU A 553 -6.73 -15.30 12.06
N GLU A 554 -5.46 -14.92 12.23
CA GLU A 554 -5.04 -13.82 13.10
C GLU A 554 -5.78 -12.51 12.75
N ARG A 555 -5.85 -12.16 11.46
CA ARG A 555 -6.53 -10.94 10.99
C ARG A 555 -8.03 -10.93 11.19
N LEU A 556 -8.65 -12.11 11.17
CA LEU A 556 -10.08 -12.25 11.48
C LEU A 556 -10.34 -12.31 12.99
N GLY A 557 -9.30 -12.44 13.81
CA GLY A 557 -9.44 -12.70 15.25
C GLY A 557 -10.13 -14.04 15.55
N GLY A 558 -10.01 -15.02 14.64
CA GLY A 558 -10.64 -16.33 14.74
C GLY A 558 -9.95 -17.25 15.74
N VAL A 559 -10.70 -18.22 16.30
CA VAL A 559 -10.12 -19.23 17.21
C VAL A 559 -9.27 -20.20 16.41
N GLN A 560 -8.00 -20.34 16.78
CA GLN A 560 -7.04 -21.16 16.07
C GLN A 560 -6.31 -22.14 16.99
N MET A 561 -6.35 -23.42 16.61
CA MET A 561 -5.49 -24.50 17.10
C MET A 561 -4.41 -24.77 16.03
N PRO A 562 -3.19 -24.22 16.17
CA PRO A 562 -2.13 -24.29 15.17
C PRO A 562 -1.40 -25.65 15.22
N MET A 563 -2.10 -26.73 14.88
CA MET A 563 -1.64 -28.11 15.09
C MET A 563 -0.64 -28.59 14.03
N ALA A 564 -0.73 -28.05 12.81
CA ALA A 564 -0.04 -28.51 11.60
C ALA A 564 -0.35 -29.97 11.23
N ALA A 565 -0.17 -30.32 9.95
CA ALA A 565 -0.26 -31.72 9.53
C ALA A 565 0.96 -32.51 10.03
N GLY A 566 0.72 -33.72 10.52
CA GLY A 566 1.76 -34.63 11.01
C GLY A 566 1.35 -36.10 10.81
N PRO A 567 2.29 -37.05 10.95
CA PRO A 567 2.03 -38.46 10.63
C PRO A 567 1.14 -39.18 11.67
N ASP A 568 0.91 -38.60 12.84
CA ASP A 568 0.11 -39.20 13.92
C ASP A 568 -1.35 -38.71 13.82
N HIS A 569 -2.12 -39.38 12.97
CA HIS A 569 -3.54 -39.07 12.77
C HIS A 569 -4.36 -39.30 14.05
N ARG A 570 -4.02 -40.33 14.85
CA ARG A 570 -4.71 -40.63 16.11
C ARG A 570 -4.58 -39.49 17.11
N ALA A 571 -3.36 -39.02 17.37
CA ALA A 571 -3.13 -37.89 18.27
C ALA A 571 -3.82 -36.62 17.77
N THR A 572 -3.82 -36.40 16.43
CA THR A 572 -4.53 -35.28 15.80
C THR A 572 -6.04 -35.37 16.05
N ALA A 573 -6.65 -36.53 15.85
CA ALA A 573 -8.07 -36.75 16.04
C ALA A 573 -8.51 -36.65 17.51
N GLU A 574 -7.68 -37.15 18.44
CA GLU A 574 -7.89 -36.99 19.88
C GLU A 574 -7.87 -35.52 20.30
N MET A 575 -6.93 -34.72 19.77
CA MET A 575 -6.91 -33.27 20.01
C MET A 575 -8.12 -32.55 19.41
N ILE A 576 -8.57 -32.93 18.20
CA ILE A 576 -9.78 -32.38 17.58
C ILE A 576 -10.99 -32.56 18.51
N ALA A 577 -11.17 -33.75 19.06
CA ALA A 577 -12.27 -34.03 19.98
C ALA A 577 -12.08 -33.33 21.33
N ALA A 578 -10.88 -33.37 21.91
CA ALA A 578 -10.58 -32.82 23.23
C ALA A 578 -10.71 -31.29 23.29
N TYR A 579 -10.36 -30.60 22.19
CA TYR A 579 -10.48 -29.15 22.09
C TYR A 579 -11.76 -28.68 21.41
N GLU A 580 -12.72 -29.59 21.19
CA GLU A 580 -14.02 -29.26 20.61
C GLU A 580 -13.87 -28.49 19.29
N VAL A 581 -13.00 -28.97 18.39
CA VAL A 581 -12.80 -28.37 17.06
C VAL A 581 -14.02 -28.67 16.20
N ASP A 582 -14.54 -27.66 15.51
CA ASP A 582 -15.67 -27.81 14.56
C ASP A 582 -15.28 -27.53 13.10
N THR A 583 -14.11 -26.91 12.89
CA THR A 583 -13.67 -26.40 11.60
C THR A 583 -12.26 -26.87 11.29
N LEU A 584 -12.06 -27.52 10.15
CA LEU A 584 -10.74 -28.02 9.71
C LEU A 584 -10.19 -27.22 8.56
N PHE A 585 -8.94 -26.78 8.69
CA PHE A 585 -8.17 -26.13 7.64
C PHE A 585 -7.06 -27.08 7.20
N GLY A 586 -6.96 -27.42 5.91
CA GLY A 586 -5.87 -28.32 5.49
C GLY A 586 -5.86 -28.69 4.02
N MET A 587 -4.87 -29.50 3.65
CA MET A 587 -4.79 -30.11 2.33
C MET A 587 -5.83 -31.24 2.22
N PRO A 588 -6.64 -31.31 1.14
CA PRO A 588 -7.62 -32.36 0.92
C PRO A 588 -7.08 -33.78 1.12
N SER A 589 -5.88 -34.10 0.62
CA SER A 589 -5.24 -35.40 0.81
C SER A 589 -5.02 -35.78 2.27
N TYR A 590 -4.48 -34.87 3.07
CA TYR A 590 -4.25 -35.08 4.51
C TYR A 590 -5.57 -35.21 5.28
N LEU A 591 -6.50 -34.28 5.04
CA LEU A 591 -7.80 -34.30 5.71
C LEU A 591 -8.58 -35.58 5.40
N TRP A 592 -8.51 -36.05 4.16
CA TRP A 592 -9.13 -37.31 3.74
C TRP A 592 -8.53 -38.51 4.48
N GLN A 593 -7.21 -38.60 4.58
CA GLN A 593 -6.53 -39.68 5.32
C GLN A 593 -6.90 -39.66 6.79
N LEU A 594 -6.78 -38.50 7.46
CA LEU A 594 -7.16 -38.31 8.86
C LEU A 594 -8.61 -38.75 9.13
N LEU A 595 -9.56 -38.26 8.31
CA LEU A 595 -10.98 -38.58 8.49
C LEU A 595 -11.27 -40.06 8.21
N HIS A 596 -10.56 -40.69 7.27
CA HIS A 596 -10.77 -42.09 6.95
C HIS A 596 -10.17 -43.04 7.99
N GLU A 597 -8.92 -42.81 8.40
CA GLU A 597 -8.21 -43.64 9.38
C GLU A 597 -8.82 -43.53 10.79
N GLU A 598 -9.29 -42.33 11.15
CA GLU A 598 -9.86 -42.04 12.47
C GLU A 598 -11.39 -41.85 12.43
N ALA A 599 -12.05 -42.48 11.45
CA ALA A 599 -13.47 -42.31 11.17
C ALA A 599 -14.36 -42.62 12.38
N ASP A 600 -14.06 -43.67 13.15
CA ASP A 600 -14.88 -44.06 14.31
C ASP A 600 -14.82 -43.00 15.42
N LEU A 601 -13.62 -42.49 15.72
CA LEU A 601 -13.42 -41.47 16.75
C LEU A 601 -14.08 -40.15 16.33
N LEU A 602 -13.83 -39.70 15.11
CA LEU A 602 -14.33 -38.40 14.63
C LEU A 602 -15.84 -38.40 14.40
N ARG A 603 -16.43 -39.54 13.98
CA ARG A 603 -17.89 -39.70 13.93
C ARG A 603 -18.53 -39.77 15.31
N SER A 604 -17.88 -40.46 16.26
CA SER A 604 -18.35 -40.49 17.65
C SER A 604 -18.31 -39.10 18.29
N TYR A 605 -17.31 -38.28 17.94
CA TYR A 605 -17.23 -36.90 18.38
C TYR A 605 -18.34 -36.03 17.74
N GLY A 606 -18.54 -36.13 16.42
CA GLY A 606 -19.70 -35.53 15.73
C GLY A 606 -19.78 -33.99 15.74
N GLY A 607 -18.73 -33.30 16.21
CA GLY A 607 -18.67 -31.84 16.29
C GLY A 607 -18.15 -31.14 15.04
N LEU A 608 -17.60 -31.87 14.07
CA LEU A 608 -17.09 -31.28 12.82
C LEU A 608 -18.25 -30.79 11.93
N ARG A 609 -18.14 -29.55 11.44
CA ARG A 609 -19.16 -28.88 10.62
C ARG A 609 -18.59 -28.28 9.34
N LYS A 610 -17.36 -27.80 9.36
CA LYS A 610 -16.78 -27.03 8.24
C LYS A 610 -15.39 -27.52 7.86
N ILE A 611 -15.12 -27.50 6.56
CA ILE A 611 -13.79 -27.77 5.98
C ILE A 611 -13.43 -26.63 5.03
N TYR A 612 -12.31 -25.98 5.30
CA TYR A 612 -11.68 -25.03 4.40
C TYR A 612 -10.36 -25.58 3.88
N TYR A 613 -10.25 -25.75 2.57
CA TYR A 613 -9.14 -26.49 1.98
C TYR A 613 -8.35 -25.64 0.97
N GLY A 614 -7.09 -26.01 0.71
CA GLY A 614 -6.24 -25.31 -0.24
C GLY A 614 -5.27 -26.24 -0.96
N GLY A 615 -4.68 -25.75 -2.05
CA GLY A 615 -3.63 -26.44 -2.81
C GLY A 615 -4.07 -27.64 -3.66
N GLU A 616 -5.12 -28.37 -3.26
CA GLU A 616 -5.74 -29.48 -3.99
C GLU A 616 -7.27 -29.31 -4.01
N HIS A 617 -8.00 -30.23 -4.62
CA HIS A 617 -9.46 -30.23 -4.63
C HIS A 617 -9.99 -31.57 -4.14
N PHE A 618 -11.10 -31.56 -3.40
CA PHE A 618 -11.89 -32.77 -3.17
C PHE A 618 -12.64 -33.17 -4.44
N THR A 619 -12.74 -34.47 -4.68
CA THR A 619 -13.66 -35.03 -5.68
C THR A 619 -15.11 -34.94 -5.18
N ASP A 620 -16.08 -35.02 -6.09
CA ASP A 620 -17.50 -35.00 -5.70
C ASP A 620 -17.88 -36.20 -4.83
N ALA A 621 -17.25 -37.36 -5.05
CA ALA A 621 -17.41 -38.53 -4.19
C ALA A 621 -16.87 -38.30 -2.77
N GLN A 622 -15.71 -37.67 -2.65
CA GLN A 622 -15.16 -37.29 -1.34
C GLN A 622 -16.08 -36.28 -0.65
N ARG A 623 -16.56 -35.25 -1.36
CA ARG A 623 -17.51 -34.27 -0.82
C ARG A 623 -18.79 -34.92 -0.30
N ARG A 624 -19.41 -35.82 -1.08
CA ARG A 624 -20.59 -36.59 -0.64
C ARG A 624 -20.29 -37.37 0.64
N THR A 625 -19.16 -38.07 0.70
CA THR A 625 -18.75 -38.81 1.91
C THR A 625 -18.60 -37.88 3.11
N LEU A 626 -17.90 -36.75 2.95
CA LEU A 626 -17.72 -35.76 4.01
C LEU A 626 -19.06 -35.22 4.54
N THR A 627 -20.00 -34.92 3.65
CA THR A 627 -21.33 -34.44 4.05
C THR A 627 -22.21 -35.54 4.65
N GLU A 628 -22.36 -36.67 3.98
CA GLU A 628 -23.29 -37.74 4.38
C GLU A 628 -22.78 -38.56 5.57
N THR A 629 -21.47 -38.77 5.69
CA THR A 629 -20.87 -39.63 6.73
C THR A 629 -20.37 -38.85 7.93
N PHE A 630 -19.79 -37.67 7.72
CA PHE A 630 -19.22 -36.84 8.81
C PHE A 630 -20.09 -35.64 9.18
N GLY A 631 -21.18 -35.38 8.45
CA GLY A 631 -22.09 -34.25 8.74
C GLY A 631 -21.48 -32.89 8.45
N ILE A 632 -20.51 -32.81 7.52
CA ILE A 632 -19.88 -31.55 7.13
C ILE A 632 -20.84 -30.74 6.25
N GLU A 633 -21.15 -29.53 6.70
CA GLU A 633 -22.11 -28.60 6.10
C GLU A 633 -21.44 -27.68 5.06
N VAL A 634 -20.19 -27.28 5.32
CA VAL A 634 -19.44 -26.34 4.46
C VAL A 634 -18.14 -26.98 4.00
N ILE A 635 -17.92 -27.03 2.69
CA ILE A 635 -16.66 -27.52 2.08
C ILE A 635 -16.22 -26.52 1.00
N HIS A 636 -15.45 -25.51 1.40
CA HIS A 636 -14.98 -24.45 0.52
C HIS A 636 -13.46 -24.41 0.40
N SER A 637 -12.99 -23.98 -0.76
CA SER A 637 -11.62 -23.55 -0.93
C SER A 637 -11.41 -22.29 -0.10
N ILE A 638 -10.39 -22.30 0.76
CA ILE A 638 -10.01 -21.15 1.57
C ILE A 638 -9.53 -19.99 0.68
N THR A 639 -8.78 -20.33 -0.37
CA THR A 639 -8.34 -19.41 -1.43
C THR A 639 -7.80 -20.24 -2.61
N TYR A 640 -8.06 -19.79 -3.83
CA TYR A 640 -7.22 -20.14 -4.97
C TYR A 640 -6.00 -19.23 -4.93
N GLY A 641 -4.80 -19.80 -4.86
CA GLY A 641 -3.58 -19.02 -4.76
C GLY A 641 -2.36 -19.77 -5.28
N SER A 642 -1.27 -19.04 -5.42
CA SER A 642 0.03 -19.57 -5.79
C SER A 642 1.10 -19.05 -4.84
N THR A 643 2.22 -19.75 -4.75
CA THR A 643 3.39 -19.23 -4.00
C THR A 643 3.93 -17.95 -4.63
N ASP A 644 3.81 -17.83 -5.96
CA ASP A 644 4.41 -16.75 -6.75
C ASP A 644 3.66 -15.42 -6.63
N LEU A 645 2.33 -15.48 -6.52
CA LEU A 645 1.46 -14.29 -6.49
C LEU A 645 0.70 -14.11 -5.17
N GLY A 646 0.61 -15.16 -4.34
CA GLY A 646 -0.24 -15.17 -3.15
C GLY A 646 -1.70 -15.56 -3.47
N PRO A 647 -2.69 -15.02 -2.74
CA PRO A 647 -4.11 -15.31 -2.94
C PRO A 647 -4.65 -14.63 -4.20
N LEU A 648 -5.23 -15.42 -5.10
CA LEU A 648 -5.72 -14.99 -6.41
C LEU A 648 -7.25 -14.91 -6.46
N GLY A 649 -7.93 -15.81 -5.76
CA GLY A 649 -9.38 -15.81 -5.68
C GLY A 649 -9.92 -16.50 -4.44
N TYR A 650 -11.21 -16.31 -4.19
CA TYR A 650 -11.90 -16.83 -3.02
C TYR A 650 -13.28 -17.39 -3.37
N GLN A 651 -13.79 -18.29 -2.54
CA GLN A 651 -15.18 -18.77 -2.65
C GLN A 651 -16.10 -17.93 -1.76
N CYS A 652 -17.37 -17.85 -2.14
CA CYS A 652 -18.42 -17.28 -1.29
C CYS A 652 -19.41 -18.37 -0.89
N THR A 653 -20.39 -18.06 -0.03
CA THR A 653 -21.45 -19.01 0.38
C THR A 653 -22.33 -19.52 -0.77
N GLN A 654 -22.26 -18.87 -1.94
CA GLN A 654 -22.98 -19.25 -3.17
C GLN A 654 -22.07 -19.92 -4.22
N SER A 655 -20.78 -20.06 -3.93
CA SER A 655 -19.83 -20.74 -4.82
C SER A 655 -20.05 -22.25 -4.77
N SER A 656 -19.82 -22.91 -5.91
CA SER A 656 -19.86 -24.37 -6.01
C SER A 656 -18.66 -24.87 -6.80
N GLY A 657 -18.15 -26.06 -6.47
CA GLY A 657 -17.05 -26.69 -7.19
C GLY A 657 -15.78 -25.83 -7.19
N SER A 658 -15.27 -25.50 -8.38
CA SER A 658 -14.02 -24.75 -8.59
C SER A 658 -14.24 -23.28 -9.02
N VAL A 659 -15.43 -22.74 -8.76
CA VAL A 659 -15.76 -21.34 -9.06
C VAL A 659 -15.27 -20.42 -7.95
N HIS A 660 -14.55 -19.36 -8.33
CA HIS A 660 -13.97 -18.37 -7.43
C HIS A 660 -14.31 -16.94 -7.90
N HIS A 661 -14.48 -16.04 -6.94
CA HIS A 661 -14.33 -14.61 -7.16
C HIS A 661 -12.85 -14.25 -7.24
N LEU A 662 -12.50 -13.33 -8.12
CA LEU A 662 -11.17 -12.73 -8.19
C LEU A 662 -10.95 -11.82 -6.98
N HIS A 663 -9.74 -11.85 -6.40
CA HIS A 663 -9.27 -10.75 -5.56
C HIS A 663 -8.91 -9.57 -6.48
N ASP A 664 -9.94 -8.90 -6.98
CA ASP A 664 -9.83 -7.83 -7.98
C ASP A 664 -9.15 -6.58 -7.42
N ASP A 665 -9.07 -6.44 -6.10
CA ASP A 665 -8.27 -5.44 -5.39
C ASP A 665 -6.76 -5.73 -5.39
N LEU A 666 -6.36 -6.99 -5.62
CA LEU A 666 -4.95 -7.39 -5.69
C LEU A 666 -4.47 -7.61 -7.13
N HIS A 667 -5.37 -8.08 -8.00
CA HIS A 667 -5.01 -8.63 -9.30
C HIS A 667 -5.99 -8.27 -10.41
N THR A 668 -5.47 -8.17 -11.63
CA THR A 668 -6.28 -8.31 -12.84
C THR A 668 -6.07 -9.69 -13.47
N LEU A 669 -7.12 -10.26 -14.05
CA LEU A 669 -7.10 -11.57 -14.72
C LEU A 669 -7.40 -11.42 -16.22
N GLU A 670 -6.49 -11.92 -17.03
CA GLU A 670 -6.69 -12.19 -18.45
C GLU A 670 -6.82 -13.70 -18.67
N ILE A 671 -7.63 -14.10 -19.65
CA ILE A 671 -7.70 -15.49 -20.12
C ILE A 671 -7.28 -15.50 -21.58
N VAL A 672 -6.15 -16.14 -21.86
CA VAL A 672 -5.55 -16.20 -23.20
C VAL A 672 -5.68 -17.59 -23.78
N ASP A 673 -5.69 -17.69 -25.10
CA ASP A 673 -5.83 -18.95 -25.82
C ASP A 673 -4.77 -19.96 -25.36
N VAL A 674 -5.11 -21.25 -25.42
CA VAL A 674 -4.26 -22.34 -24.92
C VAL A 674 -2.98 -22.44 -25.74
N ASP A 675 -3.06 -22.25 -27.05
CA ASP A 675 -1.97 -22.39 -28.01
C ASP A 675 -1.44 -21.03 -28.48
N GLU A 676 -2.24 -19.97 -28.37
CA GLU A 676 -1.91 -18.63 -28.89
C GLU A 676 -1.92 -17.54 -27.80
N ASP A 677 -1.05 -16.54 -27.91
CA ASP A 677 -0.93 -15.45 -26.92
C ASP A 677 -1.95 -14.32 -27.13
N ARG A 678 -3.21 -14.69 -27.46
CA ARG A 678 -4.31 -13.73 -27.62
C ARG A 678 -5.45 -14.01 -26.64
N PRO A 679 -6.17 -12.98 -26.15
CA PRO A 679 -7.35 -13.18 -25.29
C PRO A 679 -8.43 -14.03 -25.97
N VAL A 680 -9.11 -14.86 -25.18
CA VAL A 680 -10.30 -15.63 -25.62
C VAL A 680 -11.60 -14.87 -25.34
N ALA A 681 -12.70 -15.28 -25.97
CA ALA A 681 -14.01 -14.70 -25.68
C ALA A 681 -14.50 -15.10 -24.26
N PRO A 682 -15.36 -14.30 -23.60
CA PRO A 682 -15.92 -14.66 -22.30
C PRO A 682 -16.60 -16.04 -22.34
N GLY A 683 -16.26 -16.89 -21.37
CA GLY A 683 -16.75 -18.27 -21.27
C GLY A 683 -15.89 -19.33 -21.97
N GLU A 684 -14.96 -18.93 -22.85
CA GLU A 684 -14.00 -19.84 -23.47
C GLU A 684 -12.89 -20.23 -22.50
N THR A 685 -12.37 -21.45 -22.67
CA THR A 685 -11.27 -21.99 -21.88
C THR A 685 -9.94 -21.46 -22.38
N GLY A 686 -9.08 -21.01 -21.46
CA GLY A 686 -7.74 -20.55 -21.79
C GLY A 686 -6.79 -20.56 -20.59
N ARG A 687 -5.54 -20.16 -20.83
CA ARG A 687 -4.49 -19.98 -19.81
C ARG A 687 -4.84 -18.78 -18.93
N LEU A 688 -4.77 -18.97 -17.61
CA LEU A 688 -4.96 -17.89 -16.65
C LEU A 688 -3.69 -17.04 -16.56
N VAL A 689 -3.86 -15.74 -16.78
CA VAL A 689 -2.78 -14.76 -16.82
C VAL A 689 -3.09 -13.65 -15.81
N PHE A 690 -2.22 -13.49 -14.82
CA PHE A 690 -2.45 -12.55 -13.72
C PHE A 690 -1.48 -11.39 -13.76
N THR A 691 -1.96 -10.21 -13.39
CA THR A 691 -1.10 -9.03 -13.13
C THR A 691 -1.31 -8.55 -11.71
N THR A 692 -0.23 -8.35 -10.95
CA THR A 692 -0.27 -7.88 -9.56
C THR A 692 -0.33 -6.36 -9.48
N ARG A 693 -1.24 -5.81 -8.68
CA ARG A 693 -1.37 -4.35 -8.47
C ARG A 693 -0.94 -3.89 -7.09
N ALA A 694 -1.07 -4.76 -6.09
CA ALA A 694 -0.82 -4.42 -4.70
C ALA A 694 0.60 -4.73 -4.19
N ARG A 695 1.48 -5.30 -5.03
CA ARG A 695 2.84 -5.72 -4.63
C ARG A 695 3.89 -4.69 -5.00
N ARG A 696 4.75 -4.36 -4.04
CA ARG A 696 5.96 -3.56 -4.23
C ARG A 696 7.17 -4.43 -4.57
N GLY A 697 7.41 -5.50 -3.82
CA GLY A 697 8.69 -6.21 -3.87
C GLY A 697 8.93 -6.96 -5.19
N GLN A 698 7.87 -7.51 -5.76
CA GLN A 698 7.94 -8.23 -7.03
C GLN A 698 6.68 -7.91 -7.83
N GLN A 699 6.80 -6.97 -8.77
CA GLN A 699 5.74 -6.64 -9.73
C GLN A 699 5.76 -7.64 -10.88
N LEU A 700 4.67 -8.38 -11.01
CA LEU A 700 4.50 -9.37 -12.07
C LEU A 700 3.33 -8.94 -12.94
N ASP A 701 3.66 -8.53 -14.17
CA ASP A 701 2.69 -8.18 -15.19
C ASP A 701 2.50 -9.35 -16.15
N ARG A 702 1.24 -9.66 -16.47
CA ARG A 702 0.84 -10.72 -17.40
C ARG A 702 1.55 -12.07 -17.17
N TYR A 703 1.59 -12.52 -15.92
CA TYR A 703 2.20 -13.79 -15.51
C TYR A 703 1.29 -14.99 -15.80
N VAL A 704 1.78 -15.93 -16.62
CA VAL A 704 1.10 -17.19 -16.95
C VAL A 704 1.28 -18.16 -15.79
N ILE A 705 0.20 -18.39 -15.03
CA ILE A 705 0.27 -19.16 -13.78
C ILE A 705 0.46 -20.67 -14.00
N GLY A 706 0.19 -21.16 -15.22
CA GLY A 706 0.24 -22.57 -15.60
C GLY A 706 -1.06 -23.35 -15.37
N ASP A 707 -2.13 -22.63 -15.02
CA ASP A 707 -3.49 -23.17 -14.87
C ASP A 707 -4.40 -22.70 -16.02
N LEU A 708 -5.46 -23.48 -16.27
CA LEU A 708 -6.52 -23.19 -17.21
C LEU A 708 -7.80 -22.82 -16.47
N GLY A 709 -8.56 -21.92 -17.06
CA GLY A 709 -9.88 -21.59 -16.59
C GLY A 709 -10.69 -20.85 -17.63
N ARG A 710 -11.88 -20.41 -17.22
CA ARG A 710 -12.78 -19.60 -18.05
C ARG A 710 -13.47 -18.54 -17.21
N ALA A 711 -13.74 -17.40 -17.84
CA ALA A 711 -14.49 -16.31 -17.21
C ALA A 711 -15.97 -16.71 -17.13
N LEU A 712 -16.61 -16.44 -16.00
CA LEU A 712 -18.04 -16.70 -15.84
C LEU A 712 -18.83 -15.40 -16.02
N PRO A 713 -19.84 -15.38 -16.90
CA PRO A 713 -20.64 -14.19 -17.11
C PRO A 713 -21.58 -13.92 -15.92
N GLY A 714 -21.95 -12.65 -15.77
CA GLY A 714 -22.98 -12.20 -14.83
C GLY A 714 -22.53 -12.14 -13.36
N ARG A 715 -23.39 -11.53 -12.54
CA ARG A 715 -23.15 -11.30 -11.11
C ARG A 715 -23.42 -12.56 -10.29
N CYS A 716 -22.68 -12.72 -9.20
CA CYS A 716 -22.92 -13.80 -8.26
C CYS A 716 -24.19 -13.56 -7.43
N PRO A 717 -24.98 -14.60 -7.09
CA PRO A 717 -26.10 -14.47 -6.17
C PRO A 717 -25.73 -13.93 -4.78
N CYS A 718 -24.45 -14.00 -4.36
CA CYS A 718 -23.99 -13.38 -3.12
C CYS A 718 -24.01 -11.84 -3.15
N GLY A 719 -24.21 -11.23 -4.32
CA GLY A 719 -24.23 -9.79 -4.51
C GLY A 719 -22.85 -9.16 -4.80
N SER A 720 -21.75 -9.89 -4.68
CA SER A 720 -20.44 -9.33 -5.05
C SER A 720 -20.36 -9.00 -6.54
N HIS A 721 -19.79 -7.84 -6.86
CA HIS A 721 -19.45 -7.40 -8.21
C HIS A 721 -18.08 -7.90 -8.67
N ALA A 722 -17.28 -8.49 -7.79
CA ALA A 722 -15.97 -9.02 -8.15
C ALA A 722 -16.11 -10.05 -9.29
N PRO A 723 -15.26 -9.98 -10.34
CA PRO A 723 -15.25 -10.93 -11.45
C PRO A 723 -15.17 -12.38 -10.97
N ARG A 724 -15.78 -13.30 -11.72
CA ARG A 724 -15.76 -14.73 -11.41
C ARG A 724 -15.07 -15.52 -12.50
N PHE A 725 -14.35 -16.55 -12.10
CA PHE A 725 -13.75 -17.52 -13.00
C PHE A 725 -13.88 -18.93 -12.42
N GLU A 726 -13.92 -19.91 -13.33
CA GLU A 726 -13.87 -21.32 -12.99
C GLU A 726 -12.46 -21.85 -13.26
N LEU A 727 -11.86 -22.48 -12.24
CA LEU A 727 -10.59 -23.17 -12.38
C LEU A 727 -10.83 -24.57 -12.95
N LEU A 728 -10.22 -24.87 -14.10
CA LEU A 728 -10.40 -26.15 -14.79
C LEU A 728 -9.25 -27.14 -14.48
N GLY A 729 -8.09 -26.65 -14.05
CA GLY A 729 -6.94 -27.48 -13.69
C GLY A 729 -5.66 -26.96 -14.31
N ARG A 730 -4.58 -27.74 -14.24
CA ARG A 730 -3.29 -27.34 -14.84
C ARG A 730 -3.28 -27.49 -16.35
N LEU A 731 -2.46 -26.67 -17.03
CA LEU A 731 -2.26 -26.72 -18.49
C LEU A 731 -1.86 -28.12 -18.99
N GLY A 732 -1.20 -28.93 -18.15
CA GLY A 732 -0.87 -30.33 -18.44
C GLY A 732 -1.92 -31.36 -18.03
N GLU A 733 -2.90 -31.01 -17.18
CA GLU A 733 -4.01 -31.91 -16.77
C GLU A 733 -5.18 -31.86 -17.75
N VAL A 734 -5.28 -30.78 -18.53
CA VAL A 734 -6.21 -30.69 -19.66
C VAL A 734 -5.45 -31.01 -20.92
N MET A 735 -5.82 -32.11 -21.56
CA MET A 735 -5.20 -32.58 -22.77
C MET A 735 -6.09 -32.32 -23.96
N ARG A 736 -5.54 -31.67 -25.00
CA ARG A 736 -6.21 -31.64 -26.29
C ARG A 736 -6.04 -32.99 -26.97
N VAL A 737 -7.16 -33.61 -27.35
CA VAL A 737 -7.20 -34.83 -28.14
C VAL A 737 -8.11 -34.58 -29.34
N ALA A 738 -7.53 -34.64 -30.53
CA ALA A 738 -8.13 -34.13 -31.76
C ALA A 738 -8.61 -32.67 -31.61
N THR A 739 -9.92 -32.41 -31.73
CA THR A 739 -10.55 -31.08 -31.58
C THR A 739 -11.09 -30.81 -30.17
N TYR A 740 -11.04 -31.79 -29.26
CA TYR A 740 -11.66 -31.71 -27.95
C TYR A 740 -10.63 -31.47 -26.85
N PHE A 741 -10.98 -30.64 -25.86
CA PHE A 741 -10.21 -30.51 -24.62
C PHE A 741 -10.76 -31.49 -23.59
N LEU A 742 -9.94 -32.48 -23.24
CA LEU A 742 -10.25 -33.49 -22.25
C LEU A 742 -9.58 -33.13 -20.93
N ASN A 743 -10.36 -33.04 -19.87
CA ASN A 743 -9.87 -32.77 -18.54
C ASN A 743 -9.63 -34.08 -17.80
N TYR A 744 -8.38 -34.35 -17.40
CA TYR A 744 -8.01 -35.51 -16.60
C TYR A 744 -8.92 -35.68 -15.36
N ARG A 745 -9.29 -34.58 -14.69
CA ARG A 745 -10.14 -34.62 -13.49
C ARG A 745 -11.53 -35.16 -13.76
N ARG A 746 -12.05 -34.98 -14.98
CA ARG A 746 -13.35 -35.54 -15.36
C ARG A 746 -13.28 -37.05 -15.51
N PHE A 747 -12.14 -37.61 -15.92
CA PHE A 747 -11.93 -39.07 -15.85
C PHE A 747 -11.85 -39.56 -14.41
N VAL A 748 -11.16 -38.84 -13.52
CA VAL A 748 -11.14 -39.19 -12.09
C VAL A 748 -12.55 -39.16 -11.50
N ALA A 749 -13.35 -38.15 -11.82
CA ALA A 749 -14.74 -38.06 -11.40
C ALA A 749 -15.57 -39.26 -11.90
N ILE A 750 -15.53 -39.56 -13.21
CA ILE A 750 -16.26 -40.72 -13.77
C ILE A 750 -15.81 -42.03 -13.14
N ALA A 751 -14.50 -42.20 -12.88
CA ALA A 751 -13.99 -43.39 -12.22
C ALA A 751 -14.54 -43.53 -10.80
N GLY A 752 -14.56 -42.45 -10.03
CA GLY A 752 -15.16 -42.46 -8.69
C GLY A 752 -16.67 -42.73 -8.72
N GLU A 753 -17.40 -42.09 -9.63
CA GLU A 753 -18.88 -42.10 -9.64
C GLU A 753 -19.47 -43.35 -10.28
N SER A 754 -18.98 -43.72 -11.46
CA SER A 754 -19.55 -44.82 -12.24
C SER A 754 -18.92 -46.16 -11.90
N LEU A 755 -17.71 -46.16 -11.33
CA LEU A 755 -16.96 -47.38 -11.06
C LEU A 755 -16.65 -47.59 -9.57
N GLY A 756 -16.92 -46.61 -8.70
CA GLY A 756 -16.54 -46.68 -7.28
C GLY A 756 -15.02 -46.72 -7.07
N TYR A 757 -14.24 -46.23 -8.04
CA TYR A 757 -12.80 -46.35 -8.05
C TYR A 757 -12.14 -45.25 -7.22
N GLY A 758 -11.40 -45.66 -6.17
CA GLY A 758 -10.68 -44.76 -5.26
C GLY A 758 -9.15 -44.75 -5.43
N GLY A 759 -8.62 -45.49 -6.41
CA GLY A 759 -7.18 -45.58 -6.67
C GLY A 759 -6.62 -44.45 -7.53
N GLU A 760 -5.31 -44.48 -7.80
CA GLU A 760 -4.66 -43.51 -8.68
C GLU A 760 -4.97 -43.77 -10.16
N LEU A 761 -5.14 -42.70 -10.95
CA LEU A 761 -5.42 -42.76 -12.39
C LEU A 761 -4.33 -41.99 -13.15
N GLN A 762 -3.86 -42.46 -14.30
CA GLN A 762 -2.92 -41.70 -15.14
C GLN A 762 -3.37 -41.73 -16.60
N ALA A 763 -3.52 -40.57 -17.22
CA ALA A 763 -3.75 -40.47 -18.66
C ALA A 763 -2.41 -40.49 -19.40
N VAL A 764 -2.28 -41.33 -20.42
CA VAL A 764 -1.10 -41.40 -21.28
C VAL A 764 -1.51 -41.10 -22.71
N LEU A 765 -0.93 -40.05 -23.29
CA LEU A 765 -1.15 -39.69 -24.68
C LEU A 765 -0.01 -40.21 -25.53
N THR A 766 -0.31 -40.75 -26.71
CA THR A 766 0.70 -41.28 -27.64
C THR A 766 0.40 -40.80 -29.05
N ALA A 767 1.44 -40.51 -29.83
CA ALA A 767 1.29 -40.29 -31.27
C ALA A 767 1.18 -41.65 -31.97
N GLY A 768 0.04 -41.91 -32.64
CA GLY A 768 -0.12 -43.05 -33.53
C GLY A 768 0.15 -42.66 -34.99
N ALA A 769 0.37 -43.66 -35.85
CA ALA A 769 0.68 -43.44 -37.28
C ALA A 769 -0.47 -42.81 -38.09
N VAL A 770 -1.71 -42.89 -37.58
CA VAL A 770 -2.93 -42.40 -38.26
C VAL A 770 -3.85 -41.61 -37.30
N ARG A 771 -3.78 -41.84 -35.98
CA ARG A 771 -4.63 -41.22 -34.96
C ARG A 771 -3.85 -40.98 -33.67
N GLU A 772 -4.35 -40.09 -32.81
CA GLU A 772 -3.85 -39.95 -31.46
C GLU A 772 -4.39 -41.09 -30.57
N GLY A 773 -3.56 -41.55 -29.64
CA GLY A 773 -3.94 -42.55 -28.63
C GLY A 773 -4.11 -41.91 -27.26
N LEU A 774 -5.16 -42.27 -26.54
CA LEU A 774 -5.34 -41.95 -25.12
C LEU A 774 -5.55 -43.26 -24.34
N THR A 775 -4.61 -43.55 -23.45
CA THR A 775 -4.69 -44.70 -22.55
C THR A 775 -4.88 -44.22 -21.11
N LEU A 776 -5.95 -44.64 -20.45
CA LEU A 776 -6.11 -44.42 -19.01
C LEU A 776 -5.55 -45.62 -18.24
N ARG A 777 -4.56 -45.38 -17.40
CA ARG A 777 -3.95 -46.38 -16.53
C ARG A 777 -4.54 -46.29 -15.13
N MET A 778 -5.12 -47.38 -14.67
CA MET A 778 -5.71 -47.53 -13.34
C MET A 778 -4.79 -48.41 -12.48
N GLU A 779 -4.50 -47.97 -11.26
CA GLU A 779 -3.77 -48.72 -10.24
C GLU A 779 -4.55 -49.98 -9.81
N SER A 780 -3.84 -51.11 -9.73
CA SER A 780 -4.42 -52.45 -9.65
C SER A 780 -5.10 -52.78 -8.33
N ALA A 781 -4.75 -52.16 -7.20
CA ALA A 781 -5.28 -52.55 -5.90
C ALA A 781 -6.80 -52.43 -5.85
N HIS A 782 -7.41 -51.49 -6.60
CA HIS A 782 -8.85 -51.20 -6.56
C HIS A 782 -9.51 -51.12 -7.95
N ALA A 783 -8.81 -51.47 -9.03
CA ALA A 783 -9.30 -51.24 -10.39
C ALA A 783 -10.42 -52.23 -10.80
N PRO A 784 -11.50 -51.74 -11.42
CA PRO A 784 -12.49 -52.59 -12.10
C PRO A 784 -11.90 -53.21 -13.37
N ASP A 785 -12.66 -54.11 -13.99
CA ASP A 785 -12.33 -54.66 -15.31
C ASP A 785 -12.08 -53.53 -16.35
N PRO A 786 -11.00 -53.59 -17.16
CA PRO A 786 -10.65 -52.53 -18.10
C PRO A 786 -11.70 -52.23 -19.16
N ASP A 787 -12.41 -53.24 -19.68
CA ASP A 787 -13.44 -53.04 -20.70
C ASP A 787 -14.66 -52.35 -20.08
N ARG A 788 -15.06 -52.77 -18.88
CA ARG A 788 -16.10 -52.10 -18.10
C ARG A 788 -15.74 -50.64 -17.79
N ALA A 789 -14.48 -50.39 -17.41
CA ALA A 789 -14.01 -49.02 -17.15
C ALA A 789 -14.05 -48.17 -18.42
N ARG A 790 -13.61 -48.73 -19.55
CA ARG A 790 -13.63 -48.07 -20.85
C ARG A 790 -15.05 -47.67 -21.26
N GLU A 791 -16.02 -48.57 -21.11
CA GLU A 791 -17.43 -48.27 -21.37
C GLU A 791 -17.96 -47.15 -20.47
N ALA A 792 -17.61 -47.16 -19.17
CA ALA A 792 -18.02 -46.11 -18.24
C ALA A 792 -17.44 -44.74 -18.62
N PHE A 793 -16.18 -44.66 -19.04
CA PHE A 793 -15.57 -43.41 -19.52
C PHE A 793 -16.23 -42.90 -20.81
N LEU A 794 -16.55 -43.79 -21.76
CA LEU A 794 -17.26 -43.40 -22.99
C LEU A 794 -18.71 -42.98 -22.70
N ALA A 795 -19.36 -43.56 -21.70
CA ALA A 795 -20.70 -43.16 -21.28
C ALA A 795 -20.69 -41.78 -20.60
N GLY A 796 -19.75 -41.56 -19.67
CA GLY A 796 -19.65 -40.37 -18.81
C GLY A 796 -18.92 -39.18 -19.44
N TYR A 797 -18.17 -39.39 -20.52
CA TYR A 797 -17.40 -38.35 -21.21
C TYR A 797 -17.80 -38.25 -22.69
N PRO A 798 -18.86 -37.47 -23.03
CA PRO A 798 -19.37 -37.33 -24.39
C PRO A 798 -18.32 -36.95 -25.43
N GLU A 799 -17.39 -36.07 -25.09
CA GLU A 799 -16.31 -35.60 -25.96
C GLU A 799 -15.35 -36.74 -26.34
N VAL A 800 -15.01 -37.62 -25.39
CA VAL A 800 -14.20 -38.82 -25.65
C VAL A 800 -14.97 -39.79 -26.55
N ARG A 801 -16.26 -39.98 -26.28
CA ARG A 801 -17.13 -40.83 -27.09
C ARG A 801 -17.23 -40.32 -28.53
N SER A 802 -17.42 -39.02 -28.71
CA SER A 802 -17.44 -38.39 -30.04
C SER A 802 -16.10 -38.58 -30.74
N ALA A 803 -14.97 -38.32 -30.06
CA ALA A 803 -13.64 -38.50 -30.64
C ALA A 803 -13.37 -39.96 -31.08
N VAL A 804 -13.83 -40.95 -30.32
CA VAL A 804 -13.70 -42.37 -30.67
C VAL A 804 -14.65 -42.76 -31.80
N ALA A 805 -15.90 -42.29 -31.77
CA ALA A 805 -16.91 -42.58 -32.80
C ALA A 805 -16.54 -41.97 -34.16
N GLU A 806 -15.99 -40.76 -34.15
CA GLU A 806 -15.48 -40.04 -35.33
C GLU A 806 -14.13 -40.56 -35.82
N ARG A 807 -13.57 -41.59 -35.16
CA ARG A 807 -12.28 -42.21 -35.49
C ARG A 807 -11.10 -41.22 -35.42
N LEU A 808 -11.18 -40.25 -34.51
CA LEU A 808 -10.13 -39.26 -34.24
C LEU A 808 -9.21 -39.69 -33.09
N LEU A 809 -9.68 -40.61 -32.23
CA LEU A 809 -8.98 -41.07 -31.04
C LEU A 809 -9.03 -42.60 -30.90
N ASP A 810 -7.88 -43.23 -30.68
CA ASP A 810 -7.79 -44.60 -30.20
C ASP A 810 -7.76 -44.58 -28.65
N PHE A 811 -8.88 -44.95 -28.02
CA PHE A 811 -9.07 -44.89 -26.57
C PHE A 811 -8.99 -46.28 -25.92
N ALA A 812 -8.10 -46.42 -24.94
CA ALA A 812 -7.88 -47.65 -24.18
C ALA A 812 -7.86 -47.40 -22.67
N VAL A 813 -8.13 -48.46 -21.90
CA VAL A 813 -7.95 -48.49 -20.45
C VAL A 813 -7.06 -49.68 -20.11
N GLU A 814 -6.06 -49.45 -19.26
CA GLU A 814 -5.12 -50.46 -18.79
C GLU A 814 -5.14 -50.49 -17.26
N VAL A 815 -5.00 -51.69 -16.69
CA VAL A 815 -4.76 -51.84 -15.25
C VAL A 815 -3.27 -52.15 -15.04
N VAL A 816 -2.63 -51.37 -14.18
CA VAL A 816 -1.18 -51.42 -13.95
C VAL A 816 -0.87 -51.44 -12.46
N ASP A 817 0.30 -51.97 -12.09
CA ASP A 817 0.83 -51.81 -10.75
C ASP A 817 1.13 -50.32 -10.45
N GLY A 818 0.89 -49.86 -9.23
CA GLY A 818 1.11 -48.46 -8.84
C GLY A 818 2.56 -47.97 -9.06
N ALA A 819 3.55 -48.87 -9.05
CA ALA A 819 4.94 -48.53 -9.36
C ALA A 819 5.18 -48.21 -10.85
N ALA A 820 4.29 -48.66 -11.73
CA ALA A 820 4.36 -48.37 -13.18
C ALA A 820 3.77 -47.00 -13.55
N LEU A 821 3.13 -46.31 -12.60
CA LEU A 821 2.63 -44.95 -12.78
C LEU A 821 3.77 -43.94 -12.69
N SER A 822 3.85 -43.04 -13.67
CA SER A 822 4.92 -42.02 -13.71
C SER A 822 4.73 -40.98 -12.61
N ARG A 823 5.79 -40.67 -11.85
CA ARG A 823 5.78 -39.68 -10.74
C ARG A 823 6.86 -38.63 -10.93
N THR A 824 6.66 -37.47 -10.32
CA THR A 824 7.69 -36.41 -10.23
C THR A 824 8.83 -36.85 -9.32
N ALA A 825 10.08 -36.75 -9.80
CA ALA A 825 11.26 -37.18 -9.05
C ALA A 825 11.48 -36.40 -7.73
N THR A 826 11.02 -35.15 -7.66
CA THR A 826 11.25 -34.26 -6.51
C THR A 826 10.19 -34.38 -5.41
N SER A 827 8.92 -34.50 -5.78
CA SER A 827 7.79 -34.40 -4.83
C SER A 827 7.05 -35.72 -4.59
N GLY A 828 7.36 -36.78 -5.37
CA GLY A 828 6.65 -38.05 -5.32
C GLY A 828 5.23 -38.01 -5.88
N LYS A 829 4.72 -36.82 -6.25
CA LYS A 829 3.37 -36.65 -6.81
C LYS A 829 3.23 -37.36 -8.16
N LEU A 830 2.09 -38.03 -8.34
CA LEU A 830 1.68 -38.65 -9.60
C LEU A 830 1.63 -37.62 -10.73
N LEU A 831 2.17 -37.97 -11.90
CA LEU A 831 1.96 -37.21 -13.13
C LEU A 831 0.59 -37.60 -13.70
N ALA A 832 -0.43 -36.80 -13.44
CA ALA A 832 -1.81 -37.07 -13.86
C ALA A 832 -1.94 -37.35 -15.37
N VAL A 833 -1.20 -36.61 -16.20
CA VAL A 833 -1.13 -36.80 -17.65
C VAL A 833 0.33 -36.94 -18.08
N VAL A 834 0.61 -37.94 -18.90
CA VAL A 834 1.90 -38.21 -19.51
C VAL A 834 1.74 -38.09 -21.02
N ASP A 835 2.19 -36.98 -21.59
CA ASP A 835 2.14 -36.75 -23.03
C ASP A 835 3.40 -37.27 -23.73
N ARG A 836 3.26 -38.34 -24.51
CA ARG A 836 4.33 -38.98 -25.31
C ARG A 836 4.14 -38.74 -26.81
N ARG A 837 3.39 -37.71 -27.21
CA ARG A 837 3.25 -37.33 -28.63
C ARG A 837 4.47 -36.60 -29.19
N ARG A 838 5.38 -36.16 -28.33
CA ARG A 838 6.59 -35.40 -28.69
C ARG A 838 7.83 -36.27 -28.77
#